data_AF-A0A0S0KE30-F1
#
_entry.id   AF-A0A0S0KE30-F1
#
_cell.length_a   1.000
_cell.length_b   1.000
_cell.length_c   1.000
_cell.angle_alpha   90.00
_cell.angle_beta   90.00
_cell.angle_gamma   90.00
#
_symmetry.space_group_name_H-M   'P 1'
#
loop_
_entity.id
_entity.type
_entity.pdbx_description
1 polymer ?
#
loop_
_entity_poly.entity_id
_entity_poly.type
_entity_poly.pdbx_seq_one_letter_code
_entity_poly.pdbx_strand_id
1 'polypeptide(L)'
;NYGVPSEQDVDNLGLPKHFEWTEGISVAGLVVGEVCSTPSHWRQAQTLSKWMEKQNIPGISDIDTRALTKKIRENGSILGRITYDLPDPKADLNLIDPNKRNLVAECSIKKPIIYNPNGSPRICAIDCGLKLNQIRCFVARGARVELVPWNFNLNSSEFDGLFISNGPGDPVVCKDTVSQIQKILKTTDLPIFGICLGHQLLSTAIGCKTYKMVYGNRGHNLPCVHHGTGRCFMTSQNHGFAVDVDSLPAEWEPLFTNANDHTNEGIVHKSKPYFSVQFHPEHTAGPEDLELLFDIFLDAVKDRFSVKQNLINKLTYRPKIDEILPERPSKVLILGSGGLSIGQAGEFDYSGSQAIKALKEEKIQTILINPNIATVQTSKGLADKVYFLPLTPEYVEQVIKAERPNGVLLTFGGQTALNCGVELDRAGVFAKYNVRIMGTPIQSIIETEDRKIFAERVAEIGEKVAPSEAVYSVSEALEAAENLGYPVMARAAFSLGGLGSGFASNQEELKILAKQALAHSNQLIIDKSLRGWKEVEYEVVRDAFDNCITVCNMENLDPLGIHTGESIVVAPSQTLSNREYNMLRTTAIKVIRHFGVVGECNIQYALNPESEEYYIIEVNARLSRSSALASKATGYPLAYVAAKLSLCVALPDIKNSVTGVTTACFEPSLDYCVVKIP
;
A
#
# COMPACT_ATOMS: atom_id res chain seq x y z
N ASN A 1 -13.91 4.31 -14.84
CA ASN A 1 -12.73 4.84 -15.56
C ASN A 1 -12.08 3.81 -16.47
N TYR A 2 -11.79 2.60 -15.99
CA TYR A 2 -11.10 1.55 -16.78
C TYR A 2 -12.03 0.49 -17.42
N GLY A 3 -13.34 0.70 -17.40
CA GLY A 3 -14.33 -0.19 -18.00
C GLY A 3 -14.43 -1.56 -17.31
N VAL A 4 -14.94 -2.55 -18.04
CA VAL A 4 -15.06 -3.94 -17.59
C VAL A 4 -14.24 -4.83 -18.55
N PRO A 5 -13.35 -5.69 -18.03
CA PRO A 5 -12.60 -6.62 -18.86
C PRO A 5 -13.47 -7.74 -19.43
N SER A 6 -12.91 -8.53 -20.35
CA SER A 6 -13.62 -9.66 -20.96
C SER A 6 -13.96 -10.72 -19.92
N GLU A 7 -15.22 -11.15 -19.90
CA GLU A 7 -15.71 -12.29 -19.09
C GLU A 7 -15.27 -13.64 -19.67
N GLN A 8 -14.76 -13.66 -20.91
CA GLN A 8 -14.28 -14.87 -21.58
C GLN A 8 -12.84 -15.23 -21.21
N ASP A 9 -12.11 -14.28 -20.63
CA ASP A 9 -10.72 -14.48 -20.24
C ASP A 9 -10.68 -15.39 -19.02
N VAL A 10 -10.12 -16.59 -19.18
CA VAL A 10 -9.91 -17.54 -18.10
C VAL A 10 -8.42 -17.70 -17.79
N ASP A 11 -8.11 -18.02 -16.55
CA ASP A 11 -6.77 -18.40 -16.14
C ASP A 11 -6.47 -19.88 -16.43
N ASN A 12 -5.29 -20.34 -16.04
CA ASN A 12 -4.84 -21.72 -16.21
C ASN A 12 -5.66 -22.75 -15.40
N LEU A 13 -6.52 -22.31 -14.48
CA LEU A 13 -7.45 -23.16 -13.72
C LEU A 13 -8.84 -23.19 -14.35
N GLY A 14 -9.04 -22.48 -15.47
CA GLY A 14 -10.35 -22.30 -16.09
C GLY A 14 -11.27 -21.34 -15.32
N LEU A 15 -10.73 -20.58 -14.36
CA LEU A 15 -11.49 -19.59 -13.60
C LEU A 15 -11.47 -18.24 -14.31
N PRO A 16 -12.53 -17.42 -14.20
CA PRO A 16 -12.56 -16.05 -14.75
C PRO A 16 -11.35 -15.23 -14.28
N LYS A 17 -10.49 -14.81 -15.21
CA LYS A 17 -9.17 -14.21 -14.94
C LYS A 17 -9.25 -12.88 -14.19
N HIS A 18 -10.32 -12.13 -14.39
CA HIS A 18 -10.46 -10.75 -13.91
C HIS A 18 -11.60 -10.57 -12.90
N PHE A 19 -12.25 -11.66 -12.48
CA PHE A 19 -13.40 -11.63 -11.60
C PHE A 19 -13.21 -12.59 -10.43
N GLU A 20 -13.85 -12.26 -9.31
CA GLU A 20 -13.80 -13.04 -8.08
C GLU A 20 -15.03 -13.91 -7.87
N TRP A 21 -15.91 -13.96 -8.87
CA TRP A 21 -17.15 -14.72 -8.87
C TRP A 21 -17.47 -15.26 -10.26
N THR A 22 -18.08 -16.44 -10.34
CA THR A 22 -18.39 -17.11 -11.62
C THR A 22 -19.77 -16.76 -12.19
N GLU A 23 -20.71 -16.29 -11.36
CA GLU A 23 -22.08 -15.98 -11.79
C GLU A 23 -22.29 -14.47 -12.06
N GLY A 24 -21.20 -13.73 -12.32
CA GLY A 24 -21.25 -12.31 -12.64
C GLY A 24 -21.26 -11.37 -11.43
N ILE A 25 -22.12 -10.36 -11.44
CA ILE A 25 -22.23 -9.29 -10.46
C ILE A 25 -23.02 -9.78 -9.24
N SER A 26 -22.44 -9.65 -8.05
CA SER A 26 -23.07 -10.09 -6.80
C SER A 26 -23.87 -9.01 -6.07
N VAL A 27 -23.67 -7.73 -6.40
CA VAL A 27 -24.40 -6.63 -5.74
C VAL A 27 -25.83 -6.53 -6.30
N ALA A 28 -26.80 -6.28 -5.41
CA ALA A 28 -28.20 -6.10 -5.82
C ALA A 28 -28.44 -4.76 -6.56
N GLY A 29 -27.52 -3.81 -6.45
CA GLY A 29 -27.55 -2.54 -7.15
C GLY A 29 -26.31 -1.71 -6.81
N LEU A 30 -26.02 -0.70 -7.63
CA LEU A 30 -24.86 0.17 -7.47
C LEU A 30 -25.27 1.64 -7.38
N VAL A 31 -24.71 2.35 -6.41
CA VAL A 31 -24.91 3.80 -6.22
C VAL A 31 -23.56 4.49 -6.34
N VAL A 32 -23.43 5.43 -7.27
CA VAL A 32 -22.19 6.19 -7.52
C VAL A 32 -22.44 7.69 -7.54
N GLY A 33 -21.39 8.47 -7.29
CA GLY A 33 -21.41 9.93 -7.48
C GLY A 33 -21.37 10.28 -8.96
N GLU A 34 -20.44 9.69 -9.70
CA GLU A 34 -20.26 9.94 -11.13
C GLU A 34 -20.02 8.63 -11.88
N VAL A 35 -20.49 8.56 -13.13
CA VAL A 35 -20.27 7.42 -14.02
C VAL A 35 -19.44 7.83 -15.24
N CYS A 36 -18.33 7.12 -15.45
CA CYS A 36 -17.50 7.29 -16.64
C CYS A 36 -18.15 6.57 -17.84
N SER A 37 -18.70 7.34 -18.78
CA SER A 37 -19.37 6.83 -19.99
C SER A 37 -18.39 6.39 -21.10
N THR A 38 -17.19 6.97 -21.12
CA THR A 38 -16.10 6.67 -22.06
C THR A 38 -14.87 6.17 -21.32
N PRO A 39 -14.92 4.95 -20.73
CA PRO A 39 -13.75 4.39 -20.11
C PRO A 39 -12.62 4.18 -21.13
N SER A 40 -11.38 4.16 -20.65
CA SER A 40 -10.19 3.88 -21.44
C SER A 40 -9.21 3.03 -20.63
N HIS A 41 -8.99 1.80 -21.09
CA HIS A 41 -8.03 0.86 -20.52
C HIS A 41 -7.74 -0.25 -21.52
N TRP A 42 -6.49 -0.73 -21.60
CA TRP A 42 -6.09 -1.72 -22.61
C TRP A 42 -6.82 -3.08 -22.47
N ARG A 43 -7.35 -3.39 -21.29
CA ARG A 43 -8.22 -4.57 -21.04
C ARG A 43 -9.73 -4.34 -21.24
N GLN A 44 -10.16 -3.13 -21.53
CA GLN A 44 -11.59 -2.82 -21.60
C GLN A 44 -12.29 -3.57 -22.73
N ALA A 45 -13.32 -4.36 -22.40
CA ALA A 45 -14.20 -4.99 -23.37
C ALA A 45 -15.57 -4.30 -23.47
N GLN A 46 -16.05 -3.73 -22.36
CA GLN A 46 -17.34 -3.03 -22.31
C GLN A 46 -17.37 -1.97 -21.20
N THR A 47 -18.41 -1.12 -21.20
CA THR A 47 -18.65 -0.16 -20.11
C THR A 47 -19.30 -0.86 -18.91
N LEU A 48 -19.14 -0.27 -17.72
CA LEU A 48 -19.80 -0.75 -16.50
C LEU A 48 -21.33 -0.80 -16.67
N SER A 49 -21.93 0.25 -17.22
CA SER A 49 -23.38 0.33 -17.44
C SER A 49 -23.89 -0.80 -18.35
N LYS A 50 -23.17 -1.12 -19.44
CA LYS A 50 -23.55 -2.22 -20.34
C LYS A 50 -23.42 -3.59 -19.68
N TRP A 51 -22.40 -3.78 -18.83
CA TRP A 51 -22.24 -5.03 -18.08
C TRP A 51 -23.37 -5.22 -17.07
N MET A 52 -23.71 -4.16 -16.32
CA MET A 52 -24.83 -4.16 -15.38
C MET A 52 -26.18 -4.40 -16.07
N GLU A 53 -26.43 -3.75 -17.22
CA GLU A 53 -27.64 -3.95 -18.02
C GLU A 53 -27.81 -5.41 -18.46
N LYS A 54 -26.74 -6.04 -18.97
CA LYS A 54 -26.75 -7.46 -19.39
C LYS A 54 -27.12 -8.42 -18.25
N GLN A 55 -26.77 -8.08 -17.02
CA GLN A 55 -27.03 -8.90 -15.84
C GLN A 55 -28.24 -8.42 -15.03
N ASN A 56 -29.01 -7.46 -15.57
CA ASN A 56 -30.20 -6.90 -14.94
C ASN A 56 -29.93 -6.33 -13.53
N ILE A 57 -28.79 -5.66 -13.36
CA ILE A 57 -28.40 -5.02 -12.10
C ILE A 57 -28.71 -3.51 -12.18
N PRO A 58 -29.56 -2.96 -11.30
CA PRO A 58 -29.86 -1.54 -11.29
C PRO A 58 -28.67 -0.70 -10.82
N GLY A 59 -28.48 0.46 -11.44
CA GLY A 59 -27.48 1.45 -11.06
C GLY A 59 -28.08 2.85 -11.02
N ILE A 60 -27.55 3.71 -10.14
CA ILE A 60 -27.91 5.13 -10.08
C ILE A 60 -26.64 5.97 -9.87
N SER A 61 -26.51 7.06 -10.63
CA SER A 61 -25.43 8.05 -10.55
C SER A 61 -25.94 9.38 -10.00
N ASP A 62 -25.06 10.37 -9.88
CA ASP A 62 -25.39 11.74 -9.45
C ASP A 62 -25.93 11.80 -8.02
N ILE A 63 -25.56 10.80 -7.20
CA ILE A 63 -25.90 10.71 -5.79
C ILE A 63 -24.72 11.23 -4.98
N ASP A 64 -24.97 12.11 -4.01
CA ASP A 64 -23.99 12.46 -2.99
C ASP A 64 -23.70 11.23 -2.10
N THR A 65 -22.73 10.42 -2.54
CA THR A 65 -22.30 9.21 -1.84
C THR A 65 -21.66 9.51 -0.51
N ARG A 66 -21.09 10.71 -0.31
CA ARG A 66 -20.56 11.17 0.98
C ARG A 66 -21.70 11.39 1.97
N ALA A 67 -22.76 12.08 1.57
CA ALA A 67 -23.95 12.25 2.39
C ALA A 67 -24.62 10.91 2.73
N LEU A 68 -24.71 9.99 1.76
CA LEU A 68 -25.23 8.64 1.99
C LEU A 68 -24.36 7.85 2.99
N THR A 69 -23.03 7.90 2.83
CA THR A 69 -22.08 7.25 3.73
C THR A 69 -22.21 7.77 5.16
N LYS A 70 -22.34 9.10 5.34
CA LYS A 70 -22.59 9.69 6.66
C LYS A 70 -23.89 9.20 7.28
N LYS A 71 -24.98 9.18 6.50
CA LYS A 71 -26.29 8.68 6.98
C LYS A 71 -26.18 7.24 7.45
N ILE A 72 -25.55 6.35 6.68
CA ILE A 72 -25.33 4.96 7.05
C ILE A 72 -24.47 4.87 8.31
N ARG A 73 -23.38 5.63 8.40
CA ARG A 73 -22.51 5.62 9.58
C ARG A 73 -23.22 6.05 10.86
N GLU A 74 -24.09 7.07 10.78
CA GLU A 74 -24.81 7.64 11.92
C GLU A 74 -26.00 6.79 12.38
N ASN A 75 -26.62 6.03 11.48
CA ASN A 75 -27.83 5.24 11.77
C ASN A 75 -27.59 3.72 11.76
N GLY A 76 -26.38 3.28 11.42
CA GLY A 76 -25.99 1.88 11.29
C GLY A 76 -26.45 1.22 10.00
N SER A 77 -26.83 -0.07 10.06
CA SER A 77 -27.30 -0.80 8.87
C SER A 77 -28.68 -0.31 8.43
N ILE A 78 -28.73 0.46 7.34
CA ILE A 78 -29.98 1.00 6.75
C ILE A 78 -30.44 0.11 5.59
N LEU A 79 -31.74 -0.19 5.53
CA LEU A 79 -32.35 -0.80 4.35
C LEU A 79 -32.64 0.28 3.29
N GLY A 80 -32.32 -0.02 2.04
CA GLY A 80 -32.52 0.89 0.91
C GLY A 80 -33.03 0.17 -0.33
N ARG A 81 -33.58 0.93 -1.28
CA ARG A 81 -34.06 0.46 -2.57
C ARG A 81 -33.81 1.52 -3.63
N ILE A 82 -33.37 1.11 -4.82
CA ILE A 82 -33.35 1.95 -6.02
C ILE A 82 -34.73 1.86 -6.67
N THR A 83 -35.37 3.00 -6.92
CA THR A 83 -36.68 3.08 -7.60
C THR A 83 -36.57 3.95 -8.84
N TYR A 84 -37.35 3.62 -9.88
CA TYR A 84 -37.40 4.40 -11.11
C TYR A 84 -38.18 5.71 -10.94
N ASP A 85 -39.22 5.68 -10.11
CA ASP A 85 -40.00 6.86 -9.76
C ASP A 85 -39.58 7.43 -8.41
N LEU A 86 -39.82 8.72 -8.22
CA LEU A 86 -39.72 9.34 -6.90
C LEU A 86 -40.71 8.65 -5.95
N PRO A 87 -40.25 8.07 -4.83
CA PRO A 87 -41.12 7.37 -3.91
C PRO A 87 -42.11 8.37 -3.27
N ASP A 88 -43.39 8.00 -3.20
CA ASP A 88 -44.35 8.72 -2.37
C ASP A 88 -43.90 8.57 -0.90
N PRO A 89 -43.64 9.68 -0.17
CA PRO A 89 -43.22 9.63 1.24
C PRO A 89 -44.21 8.88 2.15
N LYS A 90 -45.46 8.67 1.71
CA LYS A 90 -46.50 7.94 2.43
C LYS A 90 -46.62 6.47 2.02
N ALA A 91 -45.98 6.05 0.93
CA ALA A 91 -46.07 4.67 0.46
C ALA A 91 -45.20 3.74 1.32
N ASP A 92 -45.77 2.60 1.71
CA ASP A 92 -45.01 1.53 2.32
C ASP A 92 -44.08 0.89 1.28
N LEU A 93 -42.77 1.09 1.46
CA LEU A 93 -41.76 0.60 0.53
C LEU A 93 -41.51 -0.92 0.70
N ASN A 94 -42.09 -1.58 1.71
CA ASN A 94 -41.93 -3.02 1.98
C ASN A 94 -40.47 -3.48 1.89
N LEU A 95 -39.58 -2.76 2.59
CA LEU A 95 -38.14 -3.06 2.55
C LEU A 95 -37.87 -4.44 3.16
N ILE A 96 -37.17 -5.28 2.40
CA ILE A 96 -36.80 -6.63 2.83
C ILE A 96 -35.37 -6.60 3.37
N ASP A 97 -35.17 -7.14 4.56
CA ASP A 97 -33.85 -7.33 5.13
C ASP A 97 -33.20 -8.62 4.58
N PRO A 98 -32.15 -8.52 3.74
CA PRO A 98 -31.50 -9.70 3.20
C PRO A 98 -30.79 -10.53 4.26
N ASN A 99 -30.45 -9.97 5.43
CA ASN A 99 -29.77 -10.71 6.51
C ASN A 99 -30.67 -11.80 7.15
N LYS A 100 -31.99 -11.78 6.89
CA LYS A 100 -32.92 -12.82 7.35
C LYS A 100 -32.86 -14.10 6.50
N ARG A 101 -32.27 -14.04 5.30
CA ARG A 101 -32.10 -15.17 4.40
C ARG A 101 -30.77 -15.87 4.64
N ASN A 102 -30.68 -17.14 4.26
CA ASN A 102 -29.41 -17.85 4.24
C ASN A 102 -28.66 -17.51 2.94
N LEU A 103 -28.00 -16.35 2.93
CA LEU A 103 -27.24 -15.87 1.78
C LEU A 103 -26.09 -16.82 1.39
N VAL A 104 -25.51 -17.51 2.37
CA VAL A 104 -24.49 -18.54 2.11
C VAL A 104 -25.03 -19.65 1.22
N ALA A 105 -26.24 -20.14 1.50
CA ALA A 105 -26.85 -21.19 0.68
C ALA A 105 -27.19 -20.74 -0.76
N GLU A 106 -27.46 -19.45 -0.93
CA GLU A 106 -27.71 -18.85 -2.24
C GLU A 106 -26.43 -18.84 -3.08
N CYS A 107 -25.31 -18.39 -2.50
CA CYS A 107 -24.04 -18.27 -3.20
C CYS A 107 -23.28 -19.59 -3.36
N SER A 108 -23.31 -20.47 -2.35
CA SER A 108 -22.47 -21.66 -2.32
C SER A 108 -22.69 -22.58 -3.53
N ILE A 109 -21.60 -23.17 -4.03
CA ILE A 109 -21.64 -24.21 -5.06
C ILE A 109 -22.57 -25.36 -4.66
N LYS A 110 -23.16 -26.01 -5.67
CA LYS A 110 -24.15 -27.08 -5.44
C LYS A 110 -23.55 -28.48 -5.42
N LYS A 111 -22.35 -28.67 -5.97
CA LYS A 111 -21.63 -29.95 -6.05
C LYS A 111 -20.14 -29.73 -5.88
N PRO A 112 -19.39 -30.64 -5.22
CA PRO A 112 -17.96 -30.51 -5.05
C PRO A 112 -17.19 -30.32 -6.36
N ILE A 113 -16.14 -29.49 -6.33
CA ILE A 113 -15.24 -29.22 -7.45
C ILE A 113 -13.80 -29.38 -6.96
N ILE A 114 -12.97 -30.05 -7.76
CA ILE A 114 -11.56 -30.27 -7.45
C ILE A 114 -10.69 -29.41 -8.35
N TYR A 115 -9.82 -28.61 -7.73
CA TYR A 115 -8.79 -27.83 -8.39
C TYR A 115 -7.42 -28.44 -8.10
N ASN A 116 -6.54 -28.44 -9.11
CA ASN A 116 -5.22 -29.06 -9.05
C ASN A 116 -5.28 -30.52 -8.53
N PRO A 117 -5.91 -31.45 -9.27
CA PRO A 117 -6.21 -32.80 -8.78
C PRO A 117 -4.98 -33.63 -8.40
N ASN A 118 -3.81 -33.31 -8.97
CA ASN A 118 -2.53 -33.96 -8.68
C ASN A 118 -1.72 -33.22 -7.60
N GLY A 119 -2.27 -32.14 -7.04
CA GLY A 119 -1.63 -31.32 -6.03
C GLY A 119 -1.56 -31.97 -4.65
N SER A 120 -0.75 -31.38 -3.79
CA SER A 120 -0.59 -31.77 -2.39
C SER A 120 -0.16 -30.55 -1.55
N PRO A 121 -0.69 -30.39 -0.33
CA PRO A 121 -1.61 -31.28 0.39
C PRO A 121 -3.06 -31.17 -0.11
N ARG A 122 -3.95 -32.05 0.38
CA ARG A 122 -5.39 -32.02 0.09
C ARG A 122 -6.11 -31.08 1.05
N ILE A 123 -6.64 -29.99 0.53
CA ILE A 123 -7.39 -29.00 1.30
C ILE A 123 -8.87 -29.14 0.99
N CYS A 124 -9.70 -29.39 2.01
CA CYS A 124 -11.15 -29.27 1.89
C CYS A 124 -11.55 -27.83 2.17
N ALA A 125 -12.10 -27.14 1.17
CA ALA A 125 -12.56 -25.75 1.27
C ALA A 125 -14.09 -25.72 1.32
N ILE A 126 -14.66 -25.26 2.44
CA ILE A 126 -16.12 -25.04 2.52
C ILE A 126 -16.44 -23.72 1.83
N ASP A 127 -17.28 -23.78 0.80
CA ASP A 127 -17.74 -22.61 0.07
C ASP A 127 -18.90 -21.93 0.80
N CYS A 128 -18.59 -20.86 1.51
CA CYS A 128 -19.56 -19.98 2.15
C CYS A 128 -19.93 -18.75 1.29
N GLY A 129 -19.54 -18.70 0.01
CA GLY A 129 -19.51 -17.48 -0.82
C GLY A 129 -18.08 -17.06 -1.14
N LEU A 130 -17.23 -18.05 -1.46
CA LEU A 130 -15.80 -17.94 -1.65
C LEU A 130 -15.45 -16.96 -2.79
N LYS A 131 -14.44 -16.14 -2.55
CA LYS A 131 -13.73 -15.39 -3.60
C LYS A 131 -12.73 -16.28 -4.33
N LEU A 132 -12.77 -16.28 -5.66
CA LEU A 132 -11.95 -17.17 -6.49
C LEU A 132 -10.45 -17.08 -6.23
N ASN A 133 -9.93 -15.91 -5.82
CA ASN A 133 -8.51 -15.79 -5.51
C ASN A 133 -8.05 -16.66 -4.33
N GLN A 134 -8.94 -17.08 -3.42
CA GLN A 134 -8.60 -18.03 -2.36
C GLN A 134 -8.17 -19.40 -2.94
N ILE A 135 -8.82 -19.85 -4.01
CA ILE A 135 -8.42 -21.07 -4.74
C ILE A 135 -7.06 -20.84 -5.39
N ARG A 136 -6.87 -19.69 -6.05
CA ARG A 136 -5.59 -19.33 -6.71
C ARG A 136 -4.44 -19.33 -5.73
N CYS A 137 -4.60 -18.72 -4.55
CA CYS A 137 -3.57 -18.67 -3.51
C CYS A 137 -3.13 -20.07 -3.07
N PHE A 138 -4.05 -21.01 -2.90
CA PHE A 138 -3.72 -22.41 -2.55
C PHE A 138 -3.09 -23.18 -3.70
N VAL A 139 -3.66 -23.09 -4.90
CA VAL A 139 -3.17 -23.84 -6.07
C VAL A 139 -1.79 -23.36 -6.50
N ALA A 140 -1.51 -22.05 -6.44
CA ALA A 140 -0.19 -21.48 -6.69
C ALA A 140 0.90 -22.04 -5.75
N ARG A 141 0.50 -22.50 -4.55
CA ARG A 141 1.36 -23.15 -3.54
C ARG A 141 1.37 -24.68 -3.65
N GLY A 142 0.81 -25.22 -4.74
CA GLY A 142 0.81 -26.64 -5.08
C GLY A 142 -0.28 -27.49 -4.44
N ALA A 143 -1.18 -26.90 -3.65
CA ALA A 143 -2.24 -27.65 -2.96
C ALA A 143 -3.31 -28.18 -3.93
N ARG A 144 -3.88 -29.35 -3.62
CA ARG A 144 -5.13 -29.83 -4.22
C ARG A 144 -6.27 -29.27 -3.41
N VAL A 145 -7.16 -28.50 -4.03
CA VAL A 145 -8.30 -27.88 -3.33
C VAL A 145 -9.58 -28.57 -3.75
N GLU A 146 -10.31 -29.12 -2.80
CA GLU A 146 -11.65 -29.63 -2.98
C GLU A 146 -12.64 -28.66 -2.38
N LEU A 147 -13.27 -27.85 -3.25
CA LEU A 147 -14.31 -26.92 -2.88
C LEU A 147 -15.61 -27.71 -2.69
N VAL A 148 -16.23 -27.58 -1.52
CA VAL A 148 -17.47 -28.30 -1.15
C VAL A 148 -18.59 -27.32 -0.79
N PRO A 149 -19.86 -27.70 -0.97
CA PRO A 149 -21.00 -26.89 -0.53
C PRO A 149 -20.96 -26.53 0.96
N TRP A 150 -21.57 -25.40 1.33
CA TRP A 150 -21.58 -24.87 2.70
C TRP A 150 -22.07 -25.87 3.77
N ASN A 151 -22.98 -26.77 3.42
CA ASN A 151 -23.59 -27.77 4.29
C ASN A 151 -23.04 -29.20 4.06
N PHE A 152 -21.86 -29.32 3.43
CA PHE A 152 -21.25 -30.61 3.14
C PHE A 152 -20.91 -31.41 4.40
N ASN A 153 -21.15 -32.72 4.36
CA ASN A 153 -20.82 -33.61 5.48
C ASN A 153 -19.32 -33.93 5.45
N LEU A 154 -18.55 -33.35 6.37
CA LEU A 154 -17.10 -33.44 6.37
C LEU A 154 -16.63 -34.83 6.85
N ASN A 155 -15.66 -35.39 6.13
CA ASN A 155 -14.94 -36.61 6.50
C ASN A 155 -13.44 -36.33 6.61
N SER A 156 -12.92 -36.33 7.84
CA SER A 156 -11.53 -35.97 8.14
C SER A 156 -10.48 -36.93 7.55
N SER A 157 -10.85 -38.11 7.06
CA SER A 157 -9.89 -39.01 6.39
C SER A 157 -9.58 -38.61 4.94
N GLU A 158 -10.38 -37.71 4.35
CA GLU A 158 -10.31 -37.38 2.91
C GLU A 158 -9.45 -36.15 2.61
N PHE A 159 -9.10 -35.36 3.61
CA PHE A 159 -8.32 -34.13 3.47
C PHE A 159 -7.29 -33.99 4.59
N ASP A 160 -6.27 -33.19 4.34
CA ASP A 160 -5.13 -32.96 5.22
C ASP A 160 -5.25 -31.61 5.97
N GLY A 161 -6.09 -30.69 5.46
CA GLY A 161 -6.45 -29.43 6.13
C GLY A 161 -7.85 -28.95 5.76
N LEU A 162 -8.50 -28.24 6.68
CA LEU A 162 -9.83 -27.66 6.49
C LEU A 162 -9.73 -26.14 6.32
N PHE A 163 -10.31 -25.63 5.26
CA PHE A 163 -10.44 -24.20 4.98
C PHE A 163 -11.91 -23.79 4.97
N ILE A 164 -12.24 -22.65 5.59
CA ILE A 164 -13.58 -22.10 5.65
C ILE A 164 -13.54 -20.72 5.01
N SER A 165 -14.20 -20.56 3.87
CA SER A 165 -14.09 -19.34 3.06
C SER A 165 -14.80 -18.14 3.70
N ASN A 166 -14.59 -16.98 3.09
CA ASN A 166 -15.46 -15.82 3.30
C ASN A 166 -16.91 -16.10 2.86
N GLY A 167 -17.81 -15.18 3.18
CA GLY A 167 -19.19 -15.27 2.74
C GLY A 167 -20.06 -14.08 3.18
N PRO A 168 -21.28 -13.98 2.65
CA PRO A 168 -22.27 -12.98 3.06
C PRO A 168 -23.15 -13.46 4.21
N GLY A 169 -23.84 -12.51 4.84
CA GLY A 169 -24.94 -12.80 5.78
C GLY A 169 -24.53 -12.94 7.24
N ASP A 170 -25.49 -13.39 8.04
CA ASP A 170 -25.35 -13.57 9.49
C ASP A 170 -24.83 -14.98 9.80
N PRO A 171 -23.70 -15.15 10.53
CA PRO A 171 -23.17 -16.47 10.87
C PRO A 171 -24.17 -17.38 11.61
N VAL A 172 -25.18 -16.82 12.30
CA VAL A 172 -26.18 -17.59 13.06
C VAL A 172 -27.04 -18.49 12.17
N VAL A 173 -27.19 -18.17 10.88
CA VAL A 173 -28.00 -18.98 9.95
C VAL A 173 -27.27 -20.23 9.45
N CYS A 174 -25.94 -20.31 9.62
CA CYS A 174 -25.08 -21.39 9.11
C CYS A 174 -24.88 -22.55 10.11
N LYS A 175 -25.95 -22.98 10.78
CA LYS A 175 -25.90 -23.98 11.87
C LYS A 175 -25.31 -25.33 11.43
N ASP A 176 -25.61 -25.77 10.21
CA ASP A 176 -25.12 -27.03 9.67
C ASP A 176 -23.60 -26.99 9.52
N THR A 177 -23.05 -25.91 8.94
CA THR A 177 -21.61 -25.69 8.81
C THR A 177 -20.93 -25.66 10.17
N VAL A 178 -21.48 -24.91 11.12
CA VAL A 178 -20.94 -24.85 12.50
C VAL A 178 -20.90 -26.25 13.14
N SER A 179 -21.95 -27.05 12.95
CA SER A 179 -22.01 -28.42 13.48
C SER A 179 -20.93 -29.32 12.87
N GLN A 180 -20.64 -29.16 11.57
CA GLN A 180 -19.56 -29.89 10.90
C GLN A 180 -18.17 -29.44 11.38
N ILE A 181 -17.95 -28.13 11.59
CA ILE A 181 -16.69 -27.61 12.16
C ILE A 181 -16.49 -28.16 13.57
N GLN A 182 -17.53 -28.15 14.40
CA GLN A 182 -17.51 -28.73 15.76
C GLN A 182 -17.18 -30.22 15.75
N LYS A 183 -17.71 -30.97 14.79
CA LYS A 183 -17.37 -32.39 14.60
C LYS A 183 -15.87 -32.54 14.36
N ILE A 184 -15.29 -31.80 13.40
CA ILE A 184 -13.86 -31.87 13.09
C ILE A 184 -12.99 -31.50 14.29
N LEU A 185 -13.28 -30.38 14.96
CA LEU A 185 -12.56 -29.92 16.16
C LEU A 185 -12.51 -30.95 17.30
N LYS A 186 -13.56 -31.78 17.43
CA LYS A 186 -13.65 -32.85 18.45
C LYS A 186 -12.93 -34.12 18.03
N THR A 187 -12.84 -34.40 16.73
CA THR A 187 -12.36 -35.69 16.22
C THR A 187 -10.90 -35.67 15.78
N THR A 188 -10.35 -34.53 15.38
CA THR A 188 -8.99 -34.44 14.81
C THR A 188 -8.26 -33.14 15.19
N ASP A 189 -6.94 -33.17 15.02
CA ASP A 189 -6.06 -31.99 15.10
C ASP A 189 -5.61 -31.53 13.71
N LEU A 190 -6.44 -31.77 12.68
CA LEU A 190 -6.15 -31.27 11.32
C LEU A 190 -6.12 -29.74 11.33
N PRO A 191 -5.16 -29.08 10.64
CA PRO A 191 -5.14 -27.63 10.59
C PRO A 191 -6.45 -27.05 10.05
N ILE A 192 -6.89 -25.94 10.66
CA ILE A 192 -8.11 -25.23 10.28
C ILE A 192 -7.78 -23.76 10.05
N PHE A 193 -8.19 -23.23 8.90
CA PHE A 193 -8.07 -21.81 8.56
C PHE A 193 -9.41 -21.22 8.12
N GLY A 194 -9.88 -20.17 8.81
CA GLY A 194 -11.10 -19.44 8.47
C GLY A 194 -10.83 -18.00 8.02
N ILE A 195 -11.54 -17.54 6.99
CA ILE A 195 -11.46 -16.15 6.48
C ILE A 195 -12.84 -15.48 6.58
N CYS A 196 -12.90 -14.26 7.12
CA CYS A 196 -14.10 -13.43 7.21
C CYS A 196 -15.30 -14.14 7.85
N LEU A 197 -16.29 -14.58 7.07
CA LEU A 197 -17.38 -15.41 7.62
C LEU A 197 -16.84 -16.72 8.19
N GLY A 198 -15.82 -17.33 7.58
CA GLY A 198 -15.17 -18.52 8.12
C GLY A 198 -14.52 -18.30 9.49
N HIS A 199 -14.01 -17.09 9.76
CA HIS A 199 -13.57 -16.70 11.10
C HIS A 199 -14.73 -16.67 12.10
N GLN A 200 -15.86 -16.11 11.71
CA GLN A 200 -17.06 -16.05 12.55
C GLN A 200 -17.66 -17.44 12.80
N LEU A 201 -17.68 -18.31 11.80
CA LEU A 201 -18.19 -19.68 11.91
C LEU A 201 -17.28 -20.56 12.78
N LEU A 202 -15.96 -20.45 12.63
CA LEU A 202 -15.01 -21.14 13.52
C LEU A 202 -15.15 -20.64 14.97
N SER A 203 -15.26 -19.33 15.16
CA SER A 203 -15.46 -18.73 16.48
C SER A 203 -16.77 -19.18 17.13
N THR A 204 -17.85 -19.25 16.35
CA THR A 204 -19.15 -19.78 16.82
C THR A 204 -19.04 -21.26 17.18
N ALA A 205 -18.30 -22.06 16.38
CA ALA A 205 -18.10 -23.48 16.63
C ALA A 205 -17.39 -23.75 17.97
N ILE A 206 -16.47 -22.89 18.38
CA ILE A 206 -15.77 -22.98 19.67
C ILE A 206 -16.55 -22.33 20.84
N GLY A 207 -17.73 -21.79 20.60
CA GLY A 207 -18.63 -21.24 21.62
C GLY A 207 -18.59 -19.72 21.78
N CYS A 208 -17.91 -18.98 20.90
CA CYS A 208 -17.93 -17.51 20.93
C CYS A 208 -19.28 -16.96 20.47
N LYS A 209 -19.59 -15.74 20.91
CA LYS A 209 -20.71 -14.95 20.42
C LYS A 209 -20.26 -14.09 19.24
N THR A 210 -21.19 -13.87 18.32
CA THR A 210 -21.06 -12.89 17.23
C THR A 210 -22.12 -11.81 17.41
N TYR A 211 -21.84 -10.61 16.93
CA TYR A 211 -22.76 -9.48 17.00
C TYR A 211 -22.74 -8.67 15.71
N LYS A 212 -23.89 -8.04 15.40
CA LYS A 212 -23.99 -7.09 14.29
C LYS A 212 -23.29 -5.79 14.69
N MET A 213 -22.38 -5.33 13.85
CA MET A 213 -21.71 -4.04 14.05
C MET A 213 -22.67 -2.90 13.70
N VAL A 214 -22.51 -1.75 14.37
CA VAL A 214 -23.28 -0.53 14.04
C VAL A 214 -23.06 -0.18 12.57
N TYR A 215 -21.79 0.03 12.20
CA TYR A 215 -21.33 0.06 10.83
C TYR A 215 -20.25 -1.00 10.67
N GLY A 216 -20.29 -1.73 9.56
CA GLY A 216 -19.33 -2.79 9.26
C GLY A 216 -18.01 -2.22 8.75
N ASN A 217 -16.94 -2.98 8.93
CA ASN A 217 -15.63 -2.69 8.37
C ASN A 217 -15.65 -3.08 6.87
N ARG A 218 -15.59 -2.05 6.02
CA ARG A 218 -15.67 -2.16 4.55
C ARG A 218 -14.68 -1.21 3.89
N GLY A 219 -13.60 -1.75 3.34
CA GLY A 219 -12.55 -0.94 2.71
C GLY A 219 -11.27 -1.73 2.48
N HIS A 220 -10.29 -1.08 1.86
CA HIS A 220 -8.97 -1.67 1.56
C HIS A 220 -7.84 -1.11 2.43
N ASN A 221 -8.18 -0.24 3.38
CA ASN A 221 -7.24 0.56 4.16
C ASN A 221 -7.39 0.34 5.66
N LEU A 222 -7.84 -0.86 6.07
CA LEU A 222 -8.17 -1.12 7.48
C LEU A 222 -6.95 -1.69 8.22
N PRO A 223 -6.47 -0.99 9.26
CA PRO A 223 -5.28 -1.40 9.99
C PRO A 223 -5.54 -2.52 10.99
N CYS A 224 -4.79 -3.61 10.87
CA CYS A 224 -4.85 -4.75 11.79
C CYS A 224 -3.51 -4.92 12.49
N VAL A 225 -3.50 -4.86 13.82
CA VAL A 225 -2.33 -5.10 14.67
C VAL A 225 -2.25 -6.56 15.05
N HIS A 226 -1.11 -7.19 14.77
CA HIS A 226 -0.81 -8.57 15.18
C HIS A 226 -0.32 -8.61 16.63
N HIS A 227 -1.01 -9.33 17.51
CA HIS A 227 -0.70 -9.37 18.95
C HIS A 227 0.67 -9.97 19.27
N GLY A 228 1.15 -10.92 18.46
CA GLY A 228 2.44 -11.58 18.71
C GLY A 228 3.67 -10.73 18.40
N THR A 229 3.54 -9.71 17.54
CA THR A 229 4.69 -8.90 17.07
C THR A 229 4.51 -7.40 17.25
N GLY A 230 3.29 -6.93 17.52
CA GLY A 230 2.96 -5.50 17.58
C GLY A 230 2.93 -4.80 16.21
N ARG A 231 3.19 -5.53 15.11
CA ARG A 231 3.17 -4.96 13.76
C ARG A 231 1.75 -4.76 13.27
N CYS A 232 1.55 -3.69 12.52
CA CYS A 232 0.30 -3.32 11.89
C CYS A 232 0.37 -3.52 10.37
N PHE A 233 -0.70 -4.06 9.81
CA PHE A 233 -0.83 -4.37 8.39
C PHE A 233 -2.09 -3.74 7.81
N MET A 234 -2.06 -3.32 6.54
CA MET A 234 -3.25 -2.87 5.84
C MET A 234 -4.02 -4.08 5.34
N THR A 235 -5.34 -4.06 5.51
CA THR A 235 -6.19 -5.19 5.16
C THR A 235 -7.40 -4.77 4.36
N SER A 236 -7.82 -5.68 3.47
CA SER A 236 -9.10 -5.61 2.78
C SER A 236 -10.17 -6.29 3.60
N GLN A 237 -11.28 -5.59 3.85
CA GLN A 237 -12.38 -6.08 4.67
C GLN A 237 -13.73 -5.76 4.06
N ASN A 238 -14.69 -6.67 4.23
CA ASN A 238 -16.08 -6.46 3.87
C ASN A 238 -17.00 -7.29 4.74
N HIS A 239 -17.16 -6.92 6.01
CA HIS A 239 -18.04 -7.62 6.95
C HIS A 239 -18.89 -6.64 7.77
N GLY A 240 -20.03 -7.12 8.26
CA GLY A 240 -20.95 -6.35 9.11
C GLY A 240 -21.25 -7.01 10.46
N PHE A 241 -20.58 -8.11 10.76
CA PHE A 241 -20.66 -8.85 12.01
C PHE A 241 -19.25 -9.06 12.53
N ALA A 242 -19.07 -9.10 13.84
CA ALA A 242 -17.77 -9.32 14.49
C ALA A 242 -17.89 -10.36 15.60
N VAL A 243 -16.75 -10.91 16.01
CA VAL A 243 -16.63 -11.86 17.13
C VAL A 243 -16.40 -11.09 18.43
N ASP A 244 -17.12 -11.48 19.46
CA ASP A 244 -16.94 -10.99 20.82
C ASP A 244 -15.76 -11.70 21.50
N VAL A 245 -14.65 -10.98 21.69
CA VAL A 245 -13.43 -11.54 22.28
C VAL A 245 -13.60 -11.96 23.74
N ASP A 246 -14.55 -11.36 24.48
CA ASP A 246 -14.79 -11.70 25.88
C ASP A 246 -15.44 -13.09 26.02
N SER A 247 -15.96 -13.62 24.92
CA SER A 247 -16.53 -14.97 24.84
C SER A 247 -15.53 -16.05 24.42
N LEU A 248 -14.24 -15.70 24.23
CA LEU A 248 -13.21 -16.66 23.82
C LEU A 248 -12.94 -17.71 24.92
N PRO A 249 -12.91 -19.01 24.58
CA PRO A 249 -12.47 -20.04 25.51
C PRO A 249 -11.00 -19.88 25.89
N ALA A 250 -10.62 -20.38 27.08
CA ALA A 250 -9.27 -20.20 27.64
C ALA A 250 -8.11 -20.73 26.77
N GLU A 251 -8.37 -21.69 25.89
CA GLU A 251 -7.37 -22.27 24.96
C GLU A 251 -7.13 -21.44 23.69
N TRP A 252 -7.89 -20.36 23.52
CA TRP A 252 -7.82 -19.45 22.38
C TRP A 252 -7.36 -18.07 22.82
N GLU A 253 -6.88 -17.30 21.85
CA GLU A 253 -6.46 -15.92 22.05
C GLU A 253 -6.73 -15.09 20.79
N PRO A 254 -6.94 -13.77 20.93
CA PRO A 254 -6.95 -12.85 19.80
C PRO A 254 -5.62 -12.91 19.03
N LEU A 255 -5.71 -12.98 17.71
CA LEU A 255 -4.54 -12.99 16.82
C LEU A 255 -4.27 -11.59 16.23
N PHE A 256 -5.33 -10.96 15.73
CA PHE A 256 -5.30 -9.59 15.21
C PHE A 256 -6.41 -8.75 15.84
N THR A 257 -6.18 -7.44 15.95
CA THR A 257 -7.17 -6.45 16.36
C THR A 257 -7.12 -5.23 15.47
N ASN A 258 -8.28 -4.68 15.14
CA ASN A 258 -8.40 -3.46 14.37
C ASN A 258 -7.82 -2.28 15.16
N ALA A 259 -6.92 -1.51 14.56
CA ALA A 259 -6.29 -0.38 15.26
C ALA A 259 -7.23 0.82 15.47
N ASN A 260 -8.36 0.88 14.74
CA ASN A 260 -9.27 2.01 14.78
C ASN A 260 -10.45 1.81 15.74
N ASP A 261 -11.09 0.65 15.72
CA ASP A 261 -12.30 0.38 16.51
C ASP A 261 -12.14 -0.77 17.53
N HIS A 262 -10.96 -1.37 17.59
CA HIS A 262 -10.59 -2.46 18.50
C HIS A 262 -11.41 -3.75 18.33
N THR A 263 -12.13 -3.92 17.21
CA THR A 263 -12.84 -5.18 16.95
C THR A 263 -11.85 -6.33 16.70
N ASN A 264 -12.31 -7.56 16.95
CA ASN A 264 -11.50 -8.75 16.66
C ASN A 264 -11.27 -8.89 15.16
N GLU A 265 -10.01 -9.15 14.79
CA GLU A 265 -9.62 -9.33 13.39
C GLU A 265 -9.03 -10.73 13.13
N GLY A 266 -9.08 -11.60 14.14
CA GLY A 266 -8.61 -12.97 14.05
C GLY A 266 -8.40 -13.61 15.41
N ILE A 267 -8.37 -14.93 15.42
CA ILE A 267 -8.13 -15.76 16.61
C ILE A 267 -7.19 -16.90 16.28
N VAL A 268 -6.45 -17.38 17.27
CA VAL A 268 -5.55 -18.53 17.15
C VAL A 268 -5.67 -19.41 18.39
N HIS A 269 -5.57 -20.73 18.18
CA HIS A 269 -5.49 -21.68 19.29
C HIS A 269 -4.07 -21.69 19.85
N LYS A 270 -3.91 -21.78 21.18
CA LYS A 270 -2.60 -21.71 21.86
C LYS A 270 -1.63 -22.83 21.45
N SER A 271 -2.12 -24.05 21.30
CA SER A 271 -1.33 -25.24 20.94
C SER A 271 -1.69 -25.90 19.60
N LYS A 272 -2.99 -25.99 19.25
CA LYS A 272 -3.48 -26.68 18.05
C LYS A 272 -3.32 -25.83 16.78
N PRO A 273 -3.26 -26.43 15.58
CA PRO A 273 -3.02 -25.72 14.33
C PRO A 273 -4.29 -25.03 13.76
N TYR A 274 -5.01 -24.31 14.62
CA TYR A 274 -6.25 -23.63 14.23
C TYR A 274 -6.07 -22.12 14.33
N PHE A 275 -6.46 -21.42 13.28
CA PHE A 275 -6.52 -19.96 13.30
C PHE A 275 -7.54 -19.44 12.30
N SER A 276 -7.88 -18.17 12.43
CA SER A 276 -8.74 -17.50 11.46
C SER A 276 -8.52 -15.99 11.50
N VAL A 277 -8.89 -15.32 10.42
CA VAL A 277 -8.81 -13.86 10.29
C VAL A 277 -10.12 -13.31 9.75
N GLN A 278 -10.50 -12.12 10.21
CA GLN A 278 -11.76 -11.47 9.82
C GLN A 278 -11.64 -10.71 8.49
N PHE A 279 -10.43 -10.29 8.13
CA PHE A 279 -10.09 -9.68 6.85
C PHE A 279 -9.82 -10.71 5.74
N HIS A 280 -9.57 -10.22 4.53
CA HIS A 280 -9.39 -11.00 3.30
C HIS A 280 -7.92 -10.99 2.83
N PRO A 281 -7.07 -11.93 3.30
CA PRO A 281 -5.66 -12.00 2.89
C PRO A 281 -5.48 -12.40 1.41
N GLU A 282 -6.52 -12.92 0.76
CA GLU A 282 -6.54 -13.13 -0.68
C GLU A 282 -6.74 -11.85 -1.49
N HIS A 283 -6.85 -10.67 -0.84
CA HIS A 283 -6.90 -9.35 -1.49
C HIS A 283 -8.02 -9.20 -2.53
N THR A 284 -7.74 -8.94 -3.81
CA THR A 284 -8.72 -8.86 -4.93
C THR A 284 -10.12 -8.32 -4.57
N ALA A 285 -10.29 -7.05 -4.19
CA ALA A 285 -9.34 -5.95 -4.25
C ALA A 285 -8.64 -5.66 -2.90
N GLY A 286 -7.61 -4.81 -2.97
CA GLY A 286 -6.87 -4.33 -1.79
C GLY A 286 -5.46 -4.91 -1.64
N PRO A 287 -4.82 -4.66 -0.49
CA PRO A 287 -3.40 -4.91 -0.28
C PRO A 287 -3.06 -6.41 -0.12
N GLU A 288 -1.91 -6.82 -0.65
CA GLU A 288 -1.41 -8.21 -0.61
C GLU A 288 -0.59 -8.52 0.68
N ASP A 289 -0.57 -7.58 1.63
CA ASP A 289 0.34 -7.53 2.78
C ASP A 289 0.33 -8.78 3.68
N LEU A 290 -0.76 -9.56 3.66
CA LEU A 290 -0.97 -10.76 4.47
C LEU A 290 -1.31 -12.03 3.67
N GLU A 291 -0.99 -12.08 2.37
CA GLU A 291 -1.17 -13.33 1.59
C GLU A 291 -0.36 -14.52 2.18
N LEU A 292 0.72 -14.23 2.91
CA LEU A 292 1.52 -15.26 3.60
C LEU A 292 0.73 -16.13 4.58
N LEU A 293 -0.49 -15.74 4.98
CA LEU A 293 -1.36 -16.57 5.82
C LEU A 293 -1.73 -17.90 5.14
N PHE A 294 -1.77 -17.94 3.81
CA PHE A 294 -1.92 -19.19 3.06
C PHE A 294 -0.69 -20.09 3.22
N ASP A 295 0.53 -19.53 3.24
CA ASP A 295 1.76 -20.27 3.53
C ASP A 295 1.74 -20.83 4.95
N ILE A 296 1.37 -20.01 5.94
CA ILE A 296 1.26 -20.44 7.35
C ILE A 296 0.34 -21.65 7.51
N PHE A 297 -0.81 -21.65 6.85
CA PHE A 297 -1.73 -22.77 6.89
C PHE A 297 -1.15 -24.03 6.23
N LEU A 298 -0.57 -23.91 5.05
CA LEU A 298 0.01 -25.06 4.34
C LEU A 298 1.24 -25.64 5.05
N ASP A 299 2.05 -24.81 5.67
CA ASP A 299 3.16 -25.22 6.54
C ASP A 299 2.64 -26.05 7.73
N ALA A 300 1.53 -25.63 8.35
CA ALA A 300 0.90 -26.40 9.43
C ALA A 300 0.34 -27.75 8.95
N VAL A 301 -0.15 -27.83 7.71
CA VAL A 301 -0.64 -29.08 7.10
C VAL A 301 0.50 -30.05 6.79
N LYS A 302 1.60 -29.57 6.22
CA LYS A 302 2.73 -30.41 5.80
C LYS A 302 3.59 -30.86 6.98
N ASP A 303 3.97 -29.90 7.83
CA ASP A 303 5.04 -30.09 8.81
C ASP A 303 4.54 -30.06 10.26
N ARG A 304 3.23 -29.88 10.47
CA ARG A 304 2.59 -29.79 11.80
C ARG A 304 3.22 -28.73 12.71
N PHE A 305 3.71 -27.64 12.12
CA PHE A 305 4.23 -26.51 12.87
C PHE A 305 3.14 -25.87 13.74
N SER A 306 3.57 -25.31 14.88
CA SER A 306 2.71 -24.40 15.64
C SER A 306 2.40 -23.17 14.78
N VAL A 307 1.13 -22.97 14.47
CA VAL A 307 0.65 -21.82 13.68
C VAL A 307 1.07 -20.51 14.34
N LYS A 308 0.87 -20.37 15.65
CA LYS A 308 1.23 -19.18 16.42
C LYS A 308 2.73 -18.87 16.30
N GLN A 309 3.58 -19.87 16.51
CA GLN A 309 5.03 -19.64 16.45
C GLN A 309 5.49 -19.36 15.01
N ASN A 310 4.91 -20.03 14.01
CA ASN A 310 5.23 -19.78 12.61
C ASN A 310 4.85 -18.33 12.22
N LEU A 311 3.67 -17.86 12.63
CA LEU A 311 3.24 -16.47 12.43
C LEU A 311 4.19 -15.47 13.09
N ILE A 312 4.55 -15.70 14.35
CA ILE A 312 5.53 -14.84 15.04
C ILE A 312 6.85 -14.84 14.27
N ASN A 313 7.36 -16.00 13.85
CA ASN A 313 8.63 -16.09 13.13
C ASN A 313 8.60 -15.35 11.78
N LYS A 314 7.53 -15.50 11.00
CA LYS A 314 7.42 -14.85 9.68
C LYS A 314 7.12 -13.35 9.76
N LEU A 315 6.37 -12.92 10.78
CA LEU A 315 5.96 -11.53 10.93
C LEU A 315 6.93 -10.70 11.79
N THR A 316 7.74 -11.32 12.64
CA THR A 316 8.68 -10.59 13.50
C THR A 316 9.68 -9.83 12.66
N TYR A 317 9.83 -8.54 12.99
CA TYR A 317 10.90 -7.72 12.48
C TYR A 317 11.80 -7.30 13.65
N ARG A 318 13.11 -7.38 13.45
CA ARG A 318 14.11 -6.87 14.39
C ARG A 318 14.76 -5.65 13.73
N PRO A 319 14.51 -4.43 14.24
CA PRO A 319 15.11 -3.25 13.65
C PRO A 319 16.64 -3.29 13.73
N LYS A 320 17.30 -2.73 12.73
CA LYS A 320 18.77 -2.55 12.77
C LYS A 320 19.13 -1.57 13.88
N ILE A 321 20.31 -1.72 14.47
CA ILE A 321 20.79 -0.85 15.56
C ILE A 321 20.79 0.63 15.14
N ASP A 322 21.09 0.90 13.87
CA ASP A 322 21.14 2.25 13.32
C ASP A 322 19.74 2.87 13.14
N GLU A 323 18.68 2.05 13.03
CA GLU A 323 17.28 2.48 12.91
C GLU A 323 16.62 2.79 14.27
N ILE A 324 17.21 2.35 15.40
CA ILE A 324 16.68 2.58 16.75
C ILE A 324 17.49 3.66 17.47
N LEU A 325 16.81 4.67 18.01
CA LEU A 325 17.41 5.62 18.94
C LEU A 325 17.63 4.99 20.33
N PRO A 326 18.89 4.89 20.82
CA PRO A 326 19.18 4.34 22.15
C PRO A 326 18.72 5.27 23.27
N GLU A 327 18.76 6.57 23.01
CA GLU A 327 18.27 7.60 23.91
C GLU A 327 17.50 8.64 23.09
N ARG A 328 16.44 9.17 23.70
CA ARG A 328 15.66 10.24 23.10
C ARG A 328 16.50 11.53 23.02
N PRO A 329 16.57 12.21 21.86
CA PRO A 329 17.34 13.44 21.75
C PRO A 329 16.73 14.54 22.62
N SER A 330 17.57 15.34 23.26
CA SER A 330 17.15 16.51 24.04
C SER A 330 17.18 17.77 23.20
N LYS A 331 18.04 17.79 22.17
CA LYS A 331 18.25 18.92 21.27
C LYS A 331 18.51 18.46 19.84
N VAL A 332 17.68 18.91 18.92
CA VAL A 332 17.70 18.50 17.50
C VAL A 332 18.02 19.70 16.60
N LEU A 333 19.00 19.50 15.72
CA LEU A 333 19.30 20.40 14.62
C LEU A 333 18.45 20.04 13.39
N ILE A 334 17.81 21.04 12.79
CA ILE A 334 17.04 20.92 11.56
C ILE A 334 17.72 21.77 10.50
N LEU A 335 18.10 21.15 9.38
CA LEU A 335 18.59 21.86 8.22
C LEU A 335 17.40 22.28 7.35
N GLY A 336 17.18 23.59 7.22
CA GLY A 336 16.10 24.16 6.42
C GLY A 336 16.36 24.08 4.92
N SER A 337 15.52 24.75 4.14
CA SER A 337 15.53 24.68 2.68
C SER A 337 16.62 25.51 1.99
N GLY A 338 17.28 26.44 2.68
CA GLY A 338 18.04 27.47 1.98
C GLY A 338 17.13 28.47 1.25
N GLY A 339 17.70 29.23 0.31
CA GLY A 339 16.94 30.14 -0.56
C GLY A 339 16.01 29.39 -1.51
N LEU A 340 14.91 30.03 -1.91
CA LEU A 340 13.99 29.46 -2.90
C LEU A 340 14.65 29.44 -4.28
N SER A 341 14.56 28.31 -4.97
CA SER A 341 14.98 28.15 -6.37
C SER A 341 13.93 27.36 -7.15
N ILE A 342 13.94 27.46 -8.48
CA ILE A 342 13.09 26.60 -9.32
C ILE A 342 13.47 25.14 -9.00
N GLY A 343 12.48 24.32 -8.63
CA GLY A 343 12.71 22.95 -8.17
C GLY A 343 12.68 22.78 -6.65
N GLN A 344 12.95 23.83 -5.87
CA GLN A 344 13.02 23.79 -4.40
C GLN A 344 12.37 25.04 -3.80
N ALA A 345 11.07 24.95 -3.48
CA ALA A 345 10.26 26.10 -3.10
C ALA A 345 9.71 25.99 -1.65
N GLY A 346 8.50 26.49 -1.41
CA GLY A 346 7.88 26.62 -0.09
C GLY A 346 7.43 25.29 0.55
N GLU A 347 7.50 24.16 -0.16
CA GLU A 347 7.19 22.84 0.39
C GLU A 347 8.05 22.51 1.62
N PHE A 348 9.31 22.96 1.63
CA PHE A 348 10.24 22.70 2.73
C PHE A 348 10.07 23.65 3.92
N ASP A 349 9.51 24.85 3.68
CA ASP A 349 9.05 25.73 4.76
C ASP A 349 7.91 25.06 5.54
N TYR A 350 6.93 24.50 4.82
CA TYR A 350 5.85 23.70 5.41
C TYR A 350 6.39 22.46 6.15
N SER A 351 7.21 21.66 5.48
CA SER A 351 7.75 20.42 6.03
C SER A 351 8.59 20.63 7.29
N GLY A 352 9.53 21.58 7.25
CA GLY A 352 10.35 21.92 8.39
C GLY A 352 9.54 22.49 9.56
N SER A 353 8.49 23.25 9.29
CA SER A 353 7.57 23.76 10.33
C SER A 353 6.78 22.63 11.01
N GLN A 354 6.33 21.63 10.25
CA GLN A 354 5.68 20.44 10.83
C GLN A 354 6.64 19.61 11.68
N ALA A 355 7.91 19.49 11.28
CA ALA A 355 8.93 18.81 12.07
C ALA A 355 9.16 19.50 13.42
N ILE A 356 9.30 20.83 13.41
CA ILE A 356 9.45 21.63 14.63
C ILE A 356 8.25 21.41 15.56
N LYS A 357 7.03 21.41 15.03
CA LYS A 357 5.81 21.14 15.81
C LYS A 357 5.86 19.75 16.46
N ALA A 358 6.19 18.71 15.69
CA ALA A 358 6.27 17.33 16.19
C ALA A 358 7.29 17.18 17.31
N LEU A 359 8.48 17.79 17.17
CA LEU A 359 9.55 17.77 18.16
C LEU A 359 9.17 18.54 19.44
N LYS A 360 8.48 19.69 19.30
CA LYS A 360 8.03 20.49 20.44
C LYS A 360 7.00 19.78 21.32
N GLU A 361 6.08 19.04 20.72
CA GLU A 361 5.12 18.21 21.46
C GLU A 361 5.82 17.13 22.31
N GLU A 362 6.99 16.68 21.86
CA GLU A 362 7.85 15.75 22.58
C GLU A 362 8.84 16.44 23.53
N LYS A 363 8.72 17.76 23.72
CA LYS A 363 9.56 18.61 24.58
C LYS A 363 11.05 18.59 24.20
N ILE A 364 11.34 18.44 22.91
CA ILE A 364 12.69 18.44 22.37
C ILE A 364 13.05 19.87 21.93
N GLN A 365 14.24 20.34 22.33
CA GLN A 365 14.73 21.66 21.91
C GLN A 365 15.10 21.65 20.43
N THR A 366 14.65 22.66 19.68
CA THR A 366 14.79 22.76 18.23
C THR A 366 15.73 23.88 17.82
N ILE A 367 16.74 23.53 17.01
CA ILE A 367 17.64 24.49 16.36
C ILE A 367 17.42 24.42 14.87
N LEU A 368 17.16 25.55 14.25
CA LEU A 368 17.00 25.67 12.81
C LEU A 368 18.16 26.43 12.19
N ILE A 369 18.75 25.91 11.12
CA ILE A 369 19.59 26.69 10.21
C ILE A 369 18.80 26.89 8.92
N ASN A 370 18.47 28.14 8.60
CA ASN A 370 17.86 28.50 7.32
C ASN A 370 18.23 29.95 6.97
N PRO A 371 18.97 30.20 5.87
CA PRO A 371 19.31 31.57 5.46
C PRO A 371 18.12 32.35 4.90
N ASN A 372 17.02 31.68 4.55
CA ASN A 372 15.85 32.35 3.97
C ASN A 372 14.98 33.03 5.06
N ILE A 373 15.15 34.35 5.18
CA ILE A 373 14.43 35.20 6.13
C ILE A 373 12.92 35.33 5.85
N ALA A 374 12.44 34.91 4.68
CA ALA A 374 11.06 35.06 4.24
C ALA A 374 10.24 33.77 4.41
N THR A 375 10.56 32.95 5.42
CA THR A 375 9.89 31.67 5.70
C THR A 375 9.11 31.70 6.99
N VAL A 376 7.98 30.98 7.03
CA VAL A 376 7.23 30.77 8.28
C VAL A 376 8.09 29.99 9.28
N GLN A 377 8.90 29.05 8.80
CA GLN A 377 9.84 28.22 9.57
C GLN A 377 10.76 29.05 10.48
N THR A 378 11.15 30.26 10.05
CA THR A 378 12.06 31.15 10.78
C THR A 378 11.33 32.19 11.65
N SER A 379 10.00 32.11 11.75
CA SER A 379 9.20 33.00 12.58
C SER A 379 9.55 32.87 14.07
N LYS A 380 9.53 34.01 14.77
CA LYS A 380 9.85 34.07 16.20
C LYS A 380 8.95 33.13 17.01
N GLY A 381 9.58 32.25 17.79
CA GLY A 381 8.88 31.31 18.67
C GLY A 381 8.48 29.99 18.01
N LEU A 382 8.68 29.81 16.70
CA LEU A 382 8.44 28.53 16.06
C LEU A 382 9.54 27.52 16.40
N ALA A 383 10.80 27.76 16.04
CA ALA A 383 11.95 27.04 16.60
C ALA A 383 12.45 27.73 17.89
N ASP A 384 13.16 27.00 18.75
CA ASP A 384 13.73 27.59 19.98
C ASP A 384 14.93 28.49 19.67
N LYS A 385 15.70 28.13 18.64
CA LYS A 385 16.79 28.97 18.11
C LYS A 385 16.87 28.88 16.59
N VAL A 386 17.07 30.02 15.93
CA VAL A 386 17.19 30.13 14.48
C VAL A 386 18.54 30.77 14.12
N TYR A 387 19.24 30.16 13.18
CA TYR A 387 20.47 30.66 12.59
C TYR A 387 20.24 30.99 11.11
N PHE A 388 20.37 32.27 10.78
CA PHE A 388 20.35 32.77 9.40
C PHE A 388 21.75 32.65 8.80
N LEU A 389 22.19 31.40 8.59
CA LEU A 389 23.51 31.08 8.04
C LEU A 389 23.37 30.24 6.75
N PRO A 390 24.36 30.30 5.83
CA PRO A 390 24.41 29.40 4.69
C PRO A 390 24.41 27.92 5.12
N LEU A 391 23.75 27.08 4.33
CA LEU A 391 23.76 25.62 4.53
C LEU A 391 24.99 25.00 3.85
N THR A 392 26.17 25.32 4.37
CA THR A 392 27.44 24.70 3.96
C THR A 392 28.05 23.94 5.14
N PRO A 393 28.86 22.90 4.89
CA PRO A 393 29.46 22.10 5.96
C PRO A 393 30.19 22.93 7.03
N GLU A 394 30.89 24.00 6.62
CA GLU A 394 31.67 24.84 7.53
C GLU A 394 30.77 25.57 8.54
N TYR A 395 29.69 26.21 8.08
CA TYR A 395 28.78 26.93 8.96
C TYR A 395 27.94 25.98 9.81
N VAL A 396 27.50 24.85 9.24
CA VAL A 396 26.74 23.86 9.99
C VAL A 396 27.60 23.21 11.08
N GLU A 397 28.88 22.90 10.83
CA GLU A 397 29.79 22.41 11.86
C GLU A 397 29.97 23.45 12.99
N GLN A 398 30.06 24.75 12.66
CA GLN A 398 30.17 25.78 13.70
C GLN A 398 28.93 25.84 14.60
N VAL A 399 27.73 25.70 14.04
CA VAL A 399 26.49 25.61 14.82
C VAL A 399 26.48 24.35 15.67
N ILE A 400 26.85 23.19 15.11
CA ILE A 400 26.98 21.92 15.86
C ILE A 400 27.95 22.08 17.05
N LYS A 401 29.10 22.73 16.82
CA LYS A 401 30.11 22.97 17.85
C LYS A 401 29.59 23.86 18.98
N ALA A 402 28.83 24.91 18.64
CA ALA A 402 28.29 25.88 19.58
C ALA A 402 27.09 25.32 20.37
N GLU A 403 26.21 24.62 19.69
CA GLU A 403 24.93 24.18 20.25
C GLU A 403 24.93 22.77 20.83
N ARG A 404 25.83 21.90 20.37
CA ARG A 404 25.92 20.49 20.76
C ARG A 404 24.57 19.76 20.70
N PRO A 405 23.89 19.74 19.52
CA PRO A 405 22.70 18.92 19.35
C PRO A 405 23.08 17.43 19.45
N ASN A 406 22.16 16.59 19.94
CA ASN A 406 22.36 15.13 19.95
C ASN A 406 21.55 14.41 18.85
N GLY A 407 20.76 15.15 18.07
CA GLY A 407 20.09 14.66 16.86
C GLY A 407 20.12 15.67 15.71
N VAL A 408 20.06 15.20 14.46
CA VAL A 408 19.94 16.03 13.26
C VAL A 408 18.90 15.46 12.29
N LEU A 409 18.11 16.35 11.68
CA LEU A 409 17.17 16.05 10.60
C LEU A 409 17.66 16.63 9.28
N LEU A 410 17.86 15.74 8.29
CA LEU A 410 18.40 16.09 6.96
C LEU A 410 17.34 16.03 5.85
N THR A 411 16.26 15.28 6.05
CA THR A 411 15.25 14.95 5.02
C THR A 411 14.12 15.96 4.88
N PHE A 412 14.22 17.12 5.56
CA PHE A 412 13.16 18.15 5.62
C PHE A 412 13.48 19.43 4.84
N GLY A 413 14.73 19.59 4.40
CA GLY A 413 15.26 20.82 3.79
C GLY A 413 15.62 20.71 2.31
N GLY A 414 15.04 19.75 1.60
CA GLY A 414 15.32 19.52 0.17
C GLY A 414 16.76 19.10 -0.11
N GLN A 415 17.20 19.28 -1.35
CA GLN A 415 18.51 18.77 -1.80
C GLN A 415 19.67 19.47 -1.13
N THR A 416 19.54 20.77 -0.82
CA THR A 416 20.59 21.56 -0.16
C THR A 416 20.92 20.99 1.22
N ALA A 417 19.91 20.73 2.05
CA ALA A 417 20.10 20.13 3.37
C ALA A 417 20.69 18.73 3.28
N LEU A 418 20.19 17.92 2.35
CA LEU A 418 20.60 16.55 2.13
C LEU A 418 22.08 16.46 1.72
N ASN A 419 22.49 17.21 0.69
CA ASN A 419 23.88 17.25 0.24
C ASN A 419 24.82 17.75 1.34
N CYS A 420 24.43 18.80 2.08
CA CYS A 420 25.23 19.31 3.19
C CYS A 420 25.39 18.25 4.29
N GLY A 421 24.34 17.50 4.60
CA GLY A 421 24.39 16.37 5.54
C GLY A 421 25.33 15.26 5.08
N VAL A 422 25.28 14.87 3.80
CA VAL A 422 26.19 13.87 3.21
C VAL A 422 27.65 14.28 3.33
N GLU A 423 27.97 15.54 3.02
CA GLU A 423 29.35 16.03 3.13
C GLU A 423 29.84 16.12 4.59
N LEU A 424 28.96 16.50 5.54
CA LEU A 424 29.28 16.51 6.96
C LEU A 424 29.58 15.11 7.51
N ASP A 425 28.82 14.10 7.06
CA ASP A 425 29.03 12.72 7.45
C ASP A 425 30.33 12.15 6.87
N ARG A 426 30.60 12.40 5.57
CA ARG A 426 31.87 12.05 4.92
C ARG A 426 33.08 12.68 5.61
N ALA A 427 32.93 13.91 6.11
CA ALA A 427 33.96 14.61 6.88
C ALA A 427 34.06 14.11 8.36
N GLY A 428 33.23 13.16 8.78
CA GLY A 428 33.22 12.60 10.12
C GLY A 428 32.70 13.57 11.20
N VAL A 429 32.01 14.65 10.81
CA VAL A 429 31.56 15.71 11.73
C VAL A 429 30.52 15.17 12.71
N PHE A 430 29.53 14.42 12.23
CA PHE A 430 28.49 13.87 13.10
C PHE A 430 29.07 12.92 14.16
N ALA A 431 29.98 12.02 13.77
CA ALA A 431 30.69 11.15 14.69
C ALA A 431 31.55 11.94 15.70
N LYS A 432 32.32 12.94 15.23
CA LYS A 432 33.18 13.80 16.05
C LYS A 432 32.42 14.52 17.17
N TYR A 433 31.19 14.94 16.91
CA TYR A 433 30.36 15.69 17.88
C TYR A 433 29.25 14.84 18.51
N ASN A 434 29.20 13.53 18.25
CA ASN A 434 28.16 12.61 18.72
C ASN A 434 26.73 13.10 18.36
N VAL A 435 26.56 13.57 17.13
CA VAL A 435 25.26 13.98 16.57
C VAL A 435 24.69 12.80 15.82
N ARG A 436 23.50 12.35 16.19
CA ARG A 436 22.85 11.24 15.49
C ARG A 436 21.97 11.73 14.35
N ILE A 437 22.12 11.16 13.17
CA ILE A 437 21.19 11.34 12.07
C ILE A 437 19.90 10.57 12.41
N MET A 438 18.76 11.25 12.36
CA MET A 438 17.47 10.67 12.75
C MET A 438 16.59 10.42 11.53
N GLY A 439 15.76 9.38 11.60
CA GLY A 439 14.95 8.92 10.47
C GLY A 439 15.79 8.10 9.51
N THR A 440 15.62 8.34 8.21
CA THR A 440 16.29 7.59 7.14
C THR A 440 17.82 7.61 7.34
N PRO A 441 18.46 6.43 7.39
CA PRO A 441 19.91 6.33 7.46
C PRO A 441 20.59 7.04 6.29
N ILE A 442 21.73 7.67 6.54
CA ILE A 442 22.47 8.41 5.50
C ILE A 442 22.94 7.51 4.35
N GLN A 443 23.23 6.25 4.65
CA GLN A 443 23.57 5.26 3.64
C GLN A 443 22.41 5.05 2.67
N SER A 444 21.17 4.93 3.18
CA SER A 444 19.97 4.81 2.36
C SER A 444 19.78 6.04 1.45
N ILE A 445 20.04 7.24 1.99
CA ILE A 445 20.00 8.49 1.22
C ILE A 445 21.00 8.45 0.05
N ILE A 446 22.25 8.06 0.32
CA ILE A 446 23.29 7.96 -0.71
C ILE A 446 22.92 6.92 -1.77
N GLU A 447 22.41 5.76 -1.35
CA GLU A 447 22.01 4.67 -2.24
C GLU A 447 20.85 5.05 -3.16
N THR A 448 19.93 5.94 -2.72
CA THR A 448 18.81 6.41 -3.56
C THR A 448 19.17 7.56 -4.49
N GLU A 449 20.19 8.36 -4.17
CA GLU A 449 20.61 9.52 -4.97
C GLU A 449 21.62 9.15 -6.08
N ASP A 450 22.44 8.11 -5.87
CA ASP A 450 23.34 7.60 -6.92
C ASP A 450 22.61 6.60 -7.81
N ARG A 451 22.44 6.94 -9.10
CA ARG A 451 21.69 6.11 -10.06
C ARG A 451 22.25 4.70 -10.24
N LYS A 452 23.57 4.53 -10.17
CA LYS A 452 24.19 3.22 -10.37
C LYS A 452 23.94 2.34 -9.15
N ILE A 453 24.19 2.89 -7.96
CA ILE A 453 23.94 2.19 -6.71
C ILE A 453 22.45 1.86 -6.59
N PHE A 454 21.57 2.81 -6.90
CA PHE A 454 20.12 2.61 -6.91
C PHE A 454 19.72 1.43 -7.80
N ALA A 455 20.20 1.38 -9.05
CA ALA A 455 19.93 0.28 -9.98
C ALA A 455 20.40 -1.08 -9.43
N GLU A 456 21.60 -1.14 -8.85
CA GLU A 456 22.15 -2.35 -8.24
C GLU A 456 21.29 -2.81 -7.05
N ARG A 457 20.93 -1.89 -6.13
CA ARG A 457 20.10 -2.19 -4.95
C ARG A 457 18.70 -2.65 -5.33
N VAL A 458 18.08 -2.04 -6.35
CA VAL A 458 16.77 -2.46 -6.88
C VAL A 458 16.85 -3.86 -7.51
N ALA A 459 17.93 -4.16 -8.24
CA ALA A 459 18.12 -5.47 -8.87
C ALA A 459 18.28 -6.61 -7.86
N GLU A 460 18.86 -6.37 -6.68
CA GLU A 460 19.00 -7.38 -5.61
C GLU A 460 17.66 -8.00 -5.17
N ILE A 461 16.57 -7.25 -5.26
CA ILE A 461 15.22 -7.70 -4.90
C ILE A 461 14.40 -8.14 -6.12
N GLY A 462 15.04 -8.27 -7.29
CA GLY A 462 14.41 -8.72 -8.54
C GLY A 462 13.52 -7.66 -9.22
N GLU A 463 13.60 -6.40 -8.77
CA GLU A 463 12.90 -5.29 -9.40
C GLU A 463 13.76 -4.65 -10.52
N LYS A 464 13.16 -3.81 -11.35
CA LYS A 464 13.81 -3.23 -12.52
C LYS A 464 13.73 -1.72 -12.51
N VAL A 465 14.87 -1.07 -12.70
CA VAL A 465 14.93 0.33 -13.12
C VAL A 465 14.87 0.44 -14.64
N ALA A 466 14.58 1.64 -15.15
CA ALA A 466 14.63 1.90 -16.58
C ALA A 466 16.02 1.48 -17.14
N PRO A 467 16.07 0.59 -18.15
CA PRO A 467 17.33 0.11 -18.71
C PRO A 467 18.14 1.25 -19.34
N SER A 468 19.42 1.34 -18.97
CA SER A 468 20.34 2.36 -19.49
C SER A 468 21.76 1.81 -19.62
N GLU A 469 22.49 2.25 -20.63
CA GLU A 469 23.89 1.90 -20.86
C GLU A 469 24.75 3.15 -21.07
N ALA A 470 25.89 3.22 -20.38
CA ALA A 470 26.89 4.25 -20.63
C ALA A 470 27.83 3.79 -21.74
N VAL A 471 27.95 4.60 -22.78
CA VAL A 471 28.71 4.31 -24.01
C VAL A 471 29.69 5.43 -24.31
N TYR A 472 30.79 5.09 -24.97
CA TYR A 472 31.92 5.99 -25.23
C TYR A 472 32.21 6.15 -26.74
N SER A 473 31.48 5.44 -27.59
CA SER A 473 31.61 5.53 -29.04
C SER A 473 30.25 5.44 -29.72
N VAL A 474 30.18 5.90 -30.98
CA VAL A 474 28.97 5.77 -31.79
C VAL A 474 28.60 4.30 -32.00
N SER A 475 29.60 3.42 -32.18
CA SER A 475 29.37 1.99 -32.34
C SER A 475 28.74 1.36 -31.10
N GLU A 476 29.28 1.66 -29.91
CA GLU A 476 28.70 1.22 -28.63
C GLU A 476 27.28 1.76 -28.43
N ALA A 477 27.01 3.00 -28.83
CA ALA A 477 25.67 3.57 -28.75
C ALA A 477 24.65 2.78 -29.61
N LEU A 478 25.05 2.37 -30.82
CA LEU A 478 24.19 1.57 -31.69
C LEU A 478 23.97 0.16 -31.16
N GLU A 479 25.01 -0.47 -30.61
CA GLU A 479 24.92 -1.80 -29.97
C GLU A 479 24.02 -1.77 -28.73
N ALA A 480 24.21 -0.77 -27.85
CA ALA A 480 23.34 -0.55 -26.70
C ALA A 480 21.88 -0.38 -27.12
N ALA A 481 21.61 0.39 -28.18
CA ALA A 481 20.24 0.58 -28.64
C ALA A 481 19.62 -0.66 -29.31
N GLU A 482 20.42 -1.56 -29.90
CA GLU A 482 19.95 -2.86 -30.35
C GLU A 482 19.56 -3.76 -29.16
N ASN A 483 20.35 -3.74 -28.08
CA ASN A 483 20.06 -4.48 -26.85
C ASN A 483 18.84 -3.94 -26.11
N LEU A 484 18.74 -2.62 -25.96
CA LEU A 484 17.64 -1.93 -25.28
C LEU A 484 16.36 -1.93 -26.12
N GLY A 485 16.50 -1.98 -27.44
CA GLY A 485 15.43 -1.86 -28.43
C GLY A 485 14.95 -0.42 -28.58
N TYR A 486 14.77 0.03 -29.82
CA TYR A 486 14.21 1.34 -30.14
C TYR A 486 12.74 1.50 -29.71
N PRO A 487 12.27 2.74 -29.46
CA PRO A 487 13.04 3.98 -29.41
C PRO A 487 13.94 4.06 -28.16
N VAL A 488 15.03 4.84 -28.26
CA VAL A 488 15.96 5.13 -27.17
C VAL A 488 16.14 6.64 -26.98
N MET A 489 16.58 7.05 -25.80
CA MET A 489 16.98 8.42 -25.51
C MET A 489 18.51 8.45 -25.32
N ALA A 490 19.18 9.27 -26.11
CA ALA A 490 20.59 9.57 -25.93
C ALA A 490 20.74 10.81 -25.05
N ARG A 491 21.57 10.76 -24.01
CA ARG A 491 21.91 11.91 -23.14
C ARG A 491 23.42 12.06 -23.00
N ALA A 492 23.94 13.25 -23.29
CA ALA A 492 25.35 13.54 -23.05
C ALA A 492 25.63 13.63 -21.54
N ALA A 493 26.61 12.85 -21.06
CA ALA A 493 27.00 12.91 -19.65
C ALA A 493 27.59 14.28 -19.31
N PHE A 494 27.38 14.74 -18.07
CA PHE A 494 27.88 16.02 -17.53
C PHE A 494 27.41 17.28 -18.29
N SER A 495 26.31 17.20 -19.03
CA SER A 495 25.68 18.34 -19.71
C SER A 495 24.43 18.82 -18.95
N LEU A 496 24.23 20.15 -18.89
CA LEU A 496 23.03 20.78 -18.33
C LEU A 496 22.07 21.20 -19.45
N GLY A 497 20.76 21.13 -19.20
CA GLY A 497 19.73 21.66 -20.10
C GLY A 497 19.48 20.85 -21.38
N GLY A 498 19.80 19.55 -21.40
CA GLY A 498 19.53 18.67 -22.55
C GLY A 498 20.44 18.89 -23.76
N LEU A 499 21.55 19.62 -23.60
CA LEU A 499 22.51 19.87 -24.67
C LEU A 499 23.08 18.54 -25.21
N GLY A 500 22.84 18.23 -26.49
CA GLY A 500 23.25 16.96 -27.09
C GLY A 500 22.42 15.75 -26.68
N SER A 501 21.26 15.96 -26.04
CA SER A 501 20.30 14.90 -25.74
C SER A 501 19.20 14.85 -26.81
N GLY A 502 18.67 13.65 -27.09
CA GLY A 502 17.61 13.49 -28.08
C GLY A 502 17.06 12.07 -28.12
N PHE A 503 15.88 11.92 -28.73
CA PHE A 503 15.26 10.63 -28.96
C PHE A 503 15.64 10.09 -30.34
N ALA A 504 15.94 8.81 -30.41
CA ALA A 504 16.13 8.09 -31.65
C ALA A 504 15.14 6.94 -31.73
N SER A 505 14.40 6.85 -32.83
CA SER A 505 13.46 5.77 -33.12
C SER A 505 14.08 4.67 -33.97
N ASN A 506 15.30 4.90 -34.48
CA ASN A 506 16.04 3.99 -35.33
C ASN A 506 17.55 4.30 -35.28
N GLN A 507 18.33 3.41 -35.92
CA GLN A 507 19.79 3.45 -35.95
C GLN A 507 20.37 4.72 -36.58
N GLU A 508 19.75 5.24 -37.64
CA GLU A 508 20.25 6.43 -38.34
C GLU A 508 20.07 7.70 -37.51
N GLU A 509 18.90 7.86 -36.87
CA GLU A 509 18.67 8.95 -35.92
C GLU A 509 19.66 8.91 -34.76
N LEU A 510 19.90 7.73 -34.18
CA LEU A 510 20.83 7.59 -33.05
C LEU A 510 22.27 7.90 -33.47
N LYS A 511 22.69 7.47 -34.65
CA LYS A 511 24.04 7.74 -35.17
C LYS A 511 24.31 9.23 -35.32
N ILE A 512 23.32 10.01 -35.76
CA ILE A 512 23.41 11.46 -35.87
C ILE A 512 23.53 12.08 -34.48
N LEU A 513 22.64 11.71 -33.55
CA LEU A 513 22.63 12.22 -32.18
C LEU A 513 23.94 11.87 -31.44
N ALA A 514 24.38 10.62 -31.50
CA ALA A 514 25.59 10.16 -30.83
C ALA A 514 26.84 10.88 -31.33
N LYS A 515 26.96 11.14 -32.65
CA LYS A 515 28.07 11.93 -33.20
C LYS A 515 28.08 13.36 -32.67
N GLN A 516 26.92 14.00 -32.59
CA GLN A 516 26.80 15.36 -32.07
C GLN A 516 27.10 15.41 -30.57
N ALA A 517 26.58 14.48 -29.80
CA ALA A 517 26.78 14.40 -28.36
C ALA A 517 28.24 14.11 -27.98
N LEU A 518 28.85 13.11 -28.64
CA LEU A 518 30.24 12.71 -28.38
C LEU A 518 31.28 13.74 -28.85
N ALA A 519 30.89 14.71 -29.67
CA ALA A 519 31.74 15.86 -30.00
C ALA A 519 31.89 16.84 -28.82
N HIS A 520 30.98 16.78 -27.84
CA HIS A 520 30.93 17.70 -26.71
C HIS A 520 31.05 17.01 -25.34
N SER A 521 30.93 15.68 -25.28
CA SER A 521 31.12 14.88 -24.07
C SER A 521 31.84 13.57 -24.38
N ASN A 522 32.69 13.10 -23.46
CA ASN A 522 33.40 11.83 -23.64
C ASN A 522 32.54 10.60 -23.34
N GLN A 523 31.32 10.80 -22.84
CA GLN A 523 30.40 9.73 -22.46
C GLN A 523 28.98 10.12 -22.87
N LEU A 524 28.26 9.15 -23.41
CA LEU A 524 26.85 9.23 -23.75
C LEU A 524 26.10 8.16 -22.96
N ILE A 525 24.91 8.45 -22.48
CA ILE A 525 24.02 7.48 -21.84
C ILE A 525 22.89 7.19 -22.82
N ILE A 526 22.69 5.92 -23.15
CA ILE A 526 21.56 5.44 -23.94
C ILE A 526 20.54 4.82 -23.00
N ASP A 527 19.37 5.43 -22.89
CA ASP A 527 18.26 4.91 -22.09
C ASP A 527 17.19 4.30 -23.00
N LYS A 528 16.50 3.28 -22.52
CA LYS A 528 15.23 2.87 -23.13
C LYS A 528 14.27 4.06 -23.12
N SER A 529 13.72 4.42 -24.29
CA SER A 529 12.70 5.46 -24.32
C SER A 529 11.39 4.88 -23.80
N LEU A 530 10.93 5.42 -22.67
CA LEU A 530 9.64 5.13 -22.06
C LEU A 530 8.64 6.25 -22.34
N ARG A 531 8.89 7.06 -23.40
CA ARG A 531 8.02 8.16 -23.80
C ARG A 531 6.59 7.65 -24.06
N GLY A 532 5.59 8.33 -23.50
CA GLY A 532 4.19 7.92 -23.65
C GLY A 532 3.72 6.91 -22.61
N TRP A 533 4.63 6.37 -21.78
CA TRP A 533 4.23 5.53 -20.64
C TRP A 533 3.56 6.38 -19.57
N LYS A 534 2.65 5.77 -18.82
CA LYS A 534 1.99 6.42 -17.69
C LYS A 534 3.03 6.66 -16.61
N GLU A 535 3.09 7.86 -16.08
CA GLU A 535 3.93 8.17 -14.93
C GLU A 535 3.07 8.18 -13.67
N VAL A 536 3.44 7.35 -12.71
CA VAL A 536 2.68 7.12 -11.48
C VAL A 536 3.63 7.25 -10.30
N GLU A 537 3.22 7.92 -9.24
CA GLU A 537 4.02 8.11 -8.04
C GLU A 537 3.27 7.70 -6.77
N TYR A 538 4.02 7.23 -5.77
CA TYR A 538 3.50 6.83 -4.46
C TYR A 538 4.28 7.53 -3.35
N GLU A 539 3.54 8.06 -2.37
CA GLU A 539 4.08 8.54 -1.10
C GLU A 539 4.02 7.41 -0.08
N VAL A 540 5.19 6.96 0.36
CA VAL A 540 5.36 5.81 1.24
C VAL A 540 5.86 6.27 2.59
N VAL A 541 5.30 5.70 3.65
CA VAL A 541 5.72 5.96 5.03
C VAL A 541 6.11 4.64 5.68
N ARG A 542 7.29 4.60 6.28
CA ARG A 542 7.82 3.44 7.01
C ARG A 542 8.35 3.85 8.38
N ASP A 543 7.95 3.14 9.42
CA ASP A 543 8.53 3.31 10.76
C ASP A 543 9.72 2.37 11.02
N ALA A 544 10.41 2.60 12.14
CA ALA A 544 11.55 1.76 12.55
C ALA A 544 11.14 0.32 12.91
N PHE A 545 9.84 0.01 13.01
CA PHE A 545 9.32 -1.32 13.36
C PHE A 545 8.74 -2.06 12.14
N ASP A 546 9.06 -1.56 10.94
CA ASP A 546 8.69 -2.13 9.65
C ASP A 546 7.19 -2.12 9.34
N ASN A 547 6.42 -1.28 10.03
CA ASN A 547 5.09 -0.89 9.55
C ASN A 547 5.32 0.05 8.36
N CYS A 548 4.75 -0.29 7.20
CA CYS A 548 5.00 0.40 5.94
C CYS A 548 3.69 0.51 5.16
N ILE A 549 3.30 1.72 4.78
CA ILE A 549 2.01 2.04 4.14
C ILE A 549 2.22 3.01 2.98
N THR A 550 1.28 3.02 2.02
CA THR A 550 1.25 4.03 0.96
C THR A 550 0.15 5.06 1.21
N VAL A 551 0.53 6.29 1.57
CA VAL A 551 -0.39 7.35 2.01
C VAL A 551 -1.09 8.04 0.84
N CYS A 552 -0.41 8.17 -0.29
CA CYS A 552 -0.99 8.79 -1.48
C CYS A 552 -0.42 8.11 -2.71
N ASN A 553 -1.26 7.99 -3.73
CA ASN A 553 -0.85 7.68 -5.09
C ASN A 553 -1.29 8.83 -5.99
N MET A 554 -0.49 9.12 -6.99
CA MET A 554 -0.72 10.20 -7.94
C MET A 554 -0.44 9.70 -9.35
N GLU A 555 -1.24 10.15 -10.30
CA GLU A 555 -1.10 9.83 -11.71
C GLU A 555 -0.85 11.11 -12.48
N ASN A 556 0.21 11.15 -13.28
CA ASN A 556 0.46 12.27 -14.18
C ASN A 556 -0.49 12.16 -15.37
N LEU A 557 -1.16 13.26 -15.68
CA LEU A 557 -1.96 13.37 -16.89
C LEU A 557 -1.05 13.46 -18.13
N ASP A 558 0.06 14.19 -17.98
CA ASP A 558 1.14 14.22 -18.97
C ASP A 558 1.95 12.92 -18.89
N PRO A 559 2.24 12.26 -20.01
CA PRO A 559 3.00 11.03 -20.00
C PRO A 559 4.48 11.29 -19.71
N LEU A 560 5.21 10.21 -19.40
CA LEU A 560 6.64 10.28 -19.15
C LEU A 560 7.38 10.98 -20.31
N GLY A 561 8.28 11.90 -19.93
CA GLY A 561 8.99 12.81 -20.82
C GLY A 561 8.78 14.28 -20.44
N ILE A 562 7.76 14.57 -19.63
CA ILE A 562 7.56 15.85 -18.94
C ILE A 562 7.83 15.61 -17.45
N HIS A 563 8.61 16.48 -16.81
CA HIS A 563 9.00 16.28 -15.42
C HIS A 563 7.77 16.41 -14.50
N THR A 564 7.61 15.55 -13.49
CA THR A 564 6.47 15.55 -12.53
C THR A 564 6.13 16.94 -11.96
N GLY A 565 7.16 17.72 -11.63
CA GLY A 565 7.06 19.11 -11.20
C GLY A 565 6.36 20.06 -12.18
N GLU A 566 6.42 19.77 -13.48
CA GLU A 566 5.83 20.50 -14.62
C GLU A 566 4.62 19.78 -15.24
N SER A 567 4.30 18.56 -14.78
CA SER A 567 3.11 17.82 -15.22
C SER A 567 1.85 18.30 -14.51
N ILE A 568 0.71 18.16 -15.18
CA ILE A 568 -0.59 18.09 -14.52
C ILE A 568 -0.68 16.72 -13.81
N VAL A 569 -1.09 16.73 -12.54
CA VAL A 569 -1.11 15.53 -11.70
C VAL A 569 -2.47 15.40 -11.04
N VAL A 570 -3.01 14.17 -10.97
CA VAL A 570 -4.27 13.86 -10.29
C VAL A 570 -4.05 12.90 -9.11
N ALA A 571 -4.83 13.10 -8.03
CA ALA A 571 -4.84 12.21 -6.87
C ALA A 571 -6.29 11.90 -6.44
N PRO A 572 -6.66 10.62 -6.23
CA PRO A 572 -5.87 9.42 -6.50
C PRO A 572 -5.75 9.14 -8.01
N SER A 573 -4.94 8.15 -8.39
CA SER A 573 -4.86 7.63 -9.77
C SER A 573 -6.24 7.20 -10.28
N GLN A 574 -6.50 7.46 -11.55
CA GLN A 574 -7.82 7.33 -12.18
C GLN A 574 -7.88 6.19 -13.22
N THR A 575 -6.77 5.86 -13.87
CA THR A 575 -6.76 4.91 -15.01
C THR A 575 -6.08 3.57 -14.71
N LEU A 576 -5.73 3.31 -13.44
CA LEU A 576 -5.17 2.05 -12.99
C LEU A 576 -6.26 1.05 -12.63
N SER A 577 -6.11 -0.18 -13.08
CA SER A 577 -6.87 -1.32 -12.56
C SER A 577 -6.41 -1.68 -11.14
N ASN A 578 -7.21 -2.46 -10.40
CA ASN A 578 -6.81 -2.97 -9.08
C ASN A 578 -5.45 -3.71 -9.12
N ARG A 579 -5.18 -4.43 -10.21
CA ARG A 579 -3.95 -5.22 -10.35
C ARG A 579 -2.73 -4.33 -10.58
N GLU A 580 -2.83 -3.34 -11.48
CA GLU A 580 -1.74 -2.36 -11.68
C GLU A 580 -1.49 -1.55 -10.41
N TYR A 581 -2.55 -1.09 -9.74
CA TYR A 581 -2.46 -0.36 -8.49
C TYR A 581 -1.71 -1.15 -7.42
N ASN A 582 -2.17 -2.37 -7.10
CA ASN A 582 -1.58 -3.14 -6.01
C ASN A 582 -0.22 -3.73 -6.37
N MET A 583 0.06 -4.00 -7.65
CA MET A 583 1.40 -4.35 -8.11
C MET A 583 2.38 -3.21 -7.81
N LEU A 584 2.08 -1.98 -8.23
CA LEU A 584 2.95 -0.82 -7.96
C LEU A 584 3.05 -0.52 -6.46
N ARG A 585 1.93 -0.58 -5.72
CA ARG A 585 1.89 -0.40 -4.26
C ARG A 585 2.79 -1.42 -3.53
N THR A 586 2.65 -2.71 -3.85
CA THR A 586 3.44 -3.79 -3.23
C THR A 586 4.92 -3.61 -3.55
N THR A 587 5.24 -3.24 -4.79
CA THR A 587 6.62 -2.91 -5.19
C THR A 587 7.15 -1.70 -4.41
N ALA A 588 6.36 -0.65 -4.21
CA ALA A 588 6.74 0.51 -3.42
C ALA A 588 7.17 0.09 -2.01
N ILE A 589 6.29 -0.63 -1.31
CA ILE A 589 6.57 -1.12 0.04
C ILE A 589 7.83 -2.00 0.07
N LYS A 590 7.98 -2.91 -0.90
CA LYS A 590 9.15 -3.81 -1.02
C LYS A 590 10.46 -3.03 -1.21
N VAL A 591 10.48 -2.07 -2.12
CA VAL A 591 11.65 -1.24 -2.42
C VAL A 591 12.02 -0.40 -1.19
N ILE A 592 11.05 0.30 -0.59
CA ILE A 592 11.30 1.19 0.55
C ILE A 592 11.78 0.43 1.80
N ARG A 593 11.28 -0.79 2.02
CA ARG A 593 11.82 -1.69 3.05
C ARG A 593 13.27 -2.10 2.76
N HIS A 594 13.60 -2.41 1.50
CA HIS A 594 14.95 -2.83 1.10
C HIS A 594 15.99 -1.72 1.30
N PHE A 595 15.63 -0.48 0.98
CA PHE A 595 16.47 0.69 1.25
C PHE A 595 16.54 1.06 2.74
N GLY A 596 15.70 0.48 3.61
CA GLY A 596 15.73 0.75 5.05
C GLY A 596 15.30 2.17 5.41
N VAL A 597 14.40 2.76 4.63
CA VAL A 597 13.86 4.11 4.89
C VAL A 597 13.11 4.12 6.22
N VAL A 598 13.28 5.19 7.01
CA VAL A 598 12.55 5.42 8.26
C VAL A 598 12.05 6.86 8.25
N GLY A 599 10.75 7.05 8.08
CA GLY A 599 10.13 8.33 7.80
C GLY A 599 9.27 8.23 6.55
N GLU A 600 9.48 9.16 5.63
CA GLU A 600 8.71 9.28 4.40
C GLU A 600 9.64 9.31 3.18
N CYS A 601 9.10 8.87 2.04
CA CYS A 601 9.75 8.96 0.74
C CYS A 601 8.72 8.91 -0.40
N ASN A 602 9.12 9.42 -1.55
CA ASN A 602 8.39 9.32 -2.82
C ASN A 602 9.06 8.28 -3.73
N ILE A 603 8.28 7.48 -4.44
CA ILE A 603 8.75 6.56 -5.49
C ILE A 603 7.96 6.78 -6.78
N GLN A 604 8.66 6.76 -7.92
CA GLN A 604 8.09 7.02 -9.24
C GLN A 604 8.23 5.81 -10.17
N TYR A 605 7.23 5.60 -11.01
CA TYR A 605 7.12 4.51 -11.96
C TYR A 605 6.80 5.03 -13.36
N ALA A 606 7.33 4.33 -14.35
CA ALA A 606 6.77 4.33 -15.70
C ALA A 606 6.01 3.00 -15.89
N LEU A 607 4.70 3.08 -16.13
CA LEU A 607 3.83 1.95 -16.39
C LEU A 607 3.42 1.94 -17.87
N ASN A 608 3.59 0.79 -18.52
CA ASN A 608 3.21 0.59 -19.91
C ASN A 608 1.68 0.79 -20.06
N PRO A 609 1.21 1.62 -21.01
CA PRO A 609 -0.22 1.89 -21.16
C PRO A 609 -1.01 0.68 -21.70
N GLU A 610 -0.33 -0.33 -22.26
CA GLU A 610 -0.89 -1.49 -22.94
C GLU A 610 -0.59 -2.83 -22.25
N SER A 611 0.12 -2.81 -21.12
CA SER A 611 0.44 -4.02 -20.37
C SER A 611 0.69 -3.72 -18.87
N GLU A 612 1.04 -4.75 -18.11
CA GLU A 612 1.43 -4.60 -16.70
C GLU A 612 2.95 -4.43 -16.53
N GLU A 613 3.70 -4.25 -17.64
CA GLU A 613 5.13 -3.97 -17.58
C GLU A 613 5.38 -2.57 -17.00
N TYR A 614 6.31 -2.47 -16.06
CA TYR A 614 6.69 -1.20 -15.46
C TYR A 614 8.19 -1.16 -15.16
N TYR A 615 8.70 0.05 -14.96
CA TYR A 615 10.04 0.33 -14.47
C TYR A 615 9.98 1.33 -13.32
N ILE A 616 10.86 1.15 -12.34
CA ILE A 616 11.12 2.14 -11.30
C ILE A 616 12.00 3.25 -11.90
N ILE A 617 11.60 4.50 -11.73
CA ILE A 617 12.35 5.66 -12.24
C ILE A 617 13.32 6.18 -11.19
N GLU A 618 12.81 6.47 -9.99
CA GLU A 618 13.61 6.97 -8.88
C GLU A 618 12.89 6.79 -7.53
N VAL A 619 13.65 6.91 -6.45
CA VAL A 619 13.15 7.04 -5.08
C VAL A 619 13.76 8.29 -4.47
N ASN A 620 12.92 9.19 -3.97
CA ASN A 620 13.34 10.35 -3.21
C ASN A 620 13.19 10.04 -1.71
N ALA A 621 14.29 9.69 -1.04
CA ALA A 621 14.29 9.33 0.39
C ALA A 621 14.25 10.55 1.34
N ARG A 622 13.42 11.53 0.98
CA ARG A 622 13.21 12.79 1.69
C ARG A 622 11.82 13.34 1.36
N LEU A 623 11.38 14.29 2.18
CA LEU A 623 10.22 15.10 1.83
C LEU A 623 10.48 15.83 0.51
N SER A 624 9.40 16.06 -0.21
CA SER A 624 9.41 16.53 -1.59
C SER A 624 8.22 17.45 -1.88
N ARG A 625 8.16 18.01 -3.08
CA ARG A 625 6.98 18.70 -3.57
C ARG A 625 5.77 17.76 -3.63
N SER A 626 5.96 16.53 -4.08
CA SER A 626 4.93 15.48 -4.13
C SER A 626 4.39 15.16 -2.73
N SER A 627 5.26 15.07 -1.72
CA SER A 627 4.84 14.88 -0.32
C SER A 627 3.98 16.02 0.23
N ALA A 628 4.28 17.27 -0.15
CA ALA A 628 3.49 18.43 0.26
C ALA A 628 2.13 18.43 -0.43
N LEU A 629 2.08 18.13 -1.74
CA LEU A 629 0.86 17.95 -2.50
C LEU A 629 -0.01 16.84 -1.90
N ALA A 630 0.56 15.66 -1.67
CA ALA A 630 -0.12 14.52 -1.05
C ALA A 630 -0.66 14.84 0.34
N SER A 631 0.10 15.60 1.15
CA SER A 631 -0.38 16.03 2.47
C SER A 631 -1.62 16.91 2.38
N LYS A 632 -1.70 17.77 1.36
CA LYS A 632 -2.88 18.61 1.10
C LYS A 632 -4.02 17.82 0.48
N ALA A 633 -3.73 16.90 -0.42
CA ALA A 633 -4.72 16.09 -1.11
C ALA A 633 -5.42 15.11 -0.17
N THR A 634 -4.69 14.54 0.79
CA THR A 634 -5.21 13.49 1.68
C THR A 634 -5.64 14.04 3.05
N GLY A 635 -5.14 15.21 3.44
CA GLY A 635 -5.19 15.71 4.82
C GLY A 635 -4.23 14.99 5.78
N TYR A 636 -3.42 14.05 5.29
CA TYR A 636 -2.44 13.32 6.09
C TYR A 636 -1.14 14.14 6.22
N PRO A 637 -0.70 14.53 7.43
CA PRO A 637 0.44 15.43 7.58
C PRO A 637 1.78 14.68 7.50
N LEU A 638 2.21 14.31 6.29
CA LEU A 638 3.39 13.46 6.04
C LEU A 638 4.65 13.94 6.79
N ALA A 639 4.98 15.22 6.69
CA ALA A 639 6.15 15.79 7.38
C ALA A 639 6.07 15.67 8.91
N TYR A 640 4.89 15.89 9.50
CA TYR A 640 4.70 15.74 10.95
C TYR A 640 4.88 14.28 11.38
N VAL A 641 4.29 13.34 10.61
CA VAL A 641 4.42 11.91 10.88
C VAL A 641 5.87 11.47 10.73
N ALA A 642 6.54 11.83 9.62
CA ALA A 642 7.96 11.52 9.40
C ALA A 642 8.85 12.01 10.55
N ALA A 643 8.57 13.19 11.12
CA ALA A 643 9.30 13.69 12.28
C ALA A 643 9.07 12.85 13.55
N LYS A 644 7.84 12.37 13.81
CA LYS A 644 7.57 11.42 14.91
C LYS A 644 8.26 10.06 14.66
N LEU A 645 8.26 9.57 13.43
CA LEU A 645 8.95 8.33 13.06
C LEU A 645 10.46 8.44 13.23
N SER A 646 11.05 9.60 12.96
CA SER A 646 12.48 9.86 13.20
C SER A 646 12.85 9.75 14.69
N LEU A 647 11.87 9.82 15.59
CA LEU A 647 12.02 9.60 17.04
C LEU A 647 11.75 8.14 17.46
N CYS A 648 11.64 7.21 16.51
CA CYS A 648 11.26 5.81 16.73
C CYS A 648 9.89 5.62 17.39
N VAL A 649 8.95 6.54 17.15
CA VAL A 649 7.53 6.32 17.48
C VAL A 649 6.92 5.43 16.40
N ALA A 650 6.19 4.37 16.77
CA ALA A 650 5.56 3.49 15.79
C ALA A 650 4.37 4.19 15.11
N LEU A 651 4.12 3.87 13.85
CA LEU A 651 2.96 4.38 13.10
C LEU A 651 1.62 4.20 13.84
N PRO A 652 1.33 3.00 14.43
CA PRO A 652 0.11 2.79 15.20
C PRO A 652 -0.07 3.73 16.39
N ASP A 653 1.03 4.20 16.99
CA ASP A 653 1.02 5.04 18.20
C ASP A 653 0.84 6.53 17.88
N ILE A 654 0.98 6.93 16.62
CA ILE A 654 0.75 8.31 16.18
C ILE A 654 -0.75 8.49 15.93
N LYS A 655 -1.35 9.50 16.56
CA LYS A 655 -2.77 9.83 16.35
C LYS A 655 -2.99 10.52 15.01
N ASN A 656 -4.07 10.17 14.32
CA ASN A 656 -4.56 10.93 13.19
C ASN A 656 -5.19 12.25 13.69
N SER A 657 -4.57 13.38 13.33
CA SER A 657 -5.01 14.70 13.77
C SER A 657 -6.33 15.17 13.13
N VAL A 658 -6.77 14.56 12.03
CA VAL A 658 -8.02 14.89 11.33
C VAL A 658 -9.22 14.22 12.01
N THR A 659 -9.10 12.94 12.36
CA THR A 659 -10.20 12.17 12.98
C THR A 659 -10.19 12.27 14.51
N GLY A 660 -9.02 12.42 15.12
CA GLY A 660 -8.81 12.47 16.57
C GLY A 660 -9.02 11.13 17.31
N VAL A 661 -9.60 10.13 16.64
CA VAL A 661 -9.98 8.83 17.22
C VAL A 661 -9.29 7.64 16.56
N THR A 662 -8.60 7.84 15.44
CA THR A 662 -7.87 6.77 14.72
C THR A 662 -6.36 6.99 14.79
N THR A 663 -5.61 5.98 14.39
CA THR A 663 -4.15 6.04 14.21
C THR A 663 -3.76 6.67 12.87
N ALA A 664 -2.50 7.10 12.74
CA ALA A 664 -1.85 7.46 11.49
C ALA A 664 -1.39 6.24 10.68
N CYS A 665 -1.47 5.03 11.23
CA CYS A 665 -1.22 3.80 10.47
C CYS A 665 -2.45 3.44 9.60
N PHE A 666 -2.69 4.16 8.51
CA PHE A 666 -3.75 3.86 7.55
C PHE A 666 -3.45 4.50 6.19
N GLU A 667 -4.06 3.98 5.12
CA GLU A 667 -4.01 4.59 3.79
C GLU A 667 -5.26 5.46 3.57
N PRO A 668 -5.14 6.78 3.38
CA PRO A 668 -6.26 7.67 3.11
C PRO A 668 -7.16 7.19 1.96
N SER A 669 -8.47 7.29 2.16
CA SER A 669 -9.48 7.12 1.11
C SER A 669 -10.06 8.48 0.76
N LEU A 670 -10.03 8.83 -0.52
CA LEU A 670 -10.50 10.11 -1.04
C LEU A 670 -11.84 9.91 -1.74
N ASP A 671 -12.87 10.63 -1.29
CA ASP A 671 -14.18 10.72 -1.93
C ASP A 671 -14.27 11.95 -2.86
N TYR A 672 -13.13 12.41 -3.33
CA TYR A 672 -12.91 13.53 -4.26
C TYR A 672 -11.63 13.29 -5.07
N CYS A 673 -11.45 14.07 -6.14
CA CYS A 673 -10.23 14.07 -6.95
C CYS A 673 -9.54 15.43 -6.84
N VAL A 674 -8.23 15.43 -6.61
CA VAL A 674 -7.39 16.62 -6.58
C VAL A 674 -6.64 16.72 -7.89
N VAL A 675 -6.55 17.94 -8.44
CA VAL A 675 -5.77 18.24 -9.64
C VAL A 675 -4.73 19.30 -9.30
N LYS A 676 -3.46 18.99 -9.50
CA LYS A 676 -2.36 19.95 -9.47
C LYS A 676 -2.02 20.36 -10.90
N ILE A 677 -1.88 21.66 -11.11
CA ILE A 677 -1.42 22.27 -12.36
C ILE A 677 -0.24 23.18 -11.99
N PRO A 678 0.93 23.06 -12.65
CA PRO A 678 2.11 23.89 -12.37
C PRO A 678 1.92 25.39 -12.61
#